data_AF-A0A2Z1CIR5-F1
#
_entry.id   AF-A0A2Z1CIR5-F1
#
_cell.length_a   1.000
_cell.length_b   1.000
_cell.length_c   1.000
_cell.angle_alpha   90.00
_cell.angle_beta   90.00
_cell.angle_gamma   90.00
#
_symmetry.space_group_name_H-M   'P 1'
#
loop_
_entity.id
_entity.type
_entity.pdbx_description
1 polymer ?
#
loop_
_entity_poly.entity_id
_entity_poly.type
_entity_poly.pdbx_seq_one_letter_code
_entity_poly.pdbx_strand_id
1 'polypeptide(L)'
;MAKVKIDDLHLYDTELAGLARRGYQGGMPIQLLSDAFLYEKHGSYFHTIDGRFAKIWKLRGMDASLLNNDDLWSLSKGLGDVLNKYPSGSAGQFIRHTHRDIREVLGIYRAGIEGGEDEFALEIANSIVERQIVAASSPEGFFTKLSTEVLERMREDSLAEIEDEKLRNNVRTLLMGGDPWAEEGEDDVRANVTEQIEREVSQGRYPFVTDFYLVLLWSPDYLFGKFIDNTAKNALASMGLIDANKLAHKEYTKHARRFGQLCHEIGQALATFGFQPGSLNGQGLINLQYQLFNPVRCFKVDPPKYRPDLPILDCLKNPSQVAYRETLNNAPMFASVETEEKGWTIHDSGVPYFIRPVSVLGKPTSSFPGMLQVAMSGIESESLITINWSVPSPIAMMSRLWTRGRMQSGKEAMKIGDKDLLAQQRNDLEKVKSKISAENANNREQFFDVSLHINLMGFVESQVDDQAMQLENMLWRVGHKESLRGDAAVRNSMPLNFRKSSMKLFRRDTPHLTESLSHLCPFFVEYQGCSDPAILMNNRAGQPIYLDLWGQMTNTAHSLICGSTGTGKSFTFNNLLMALRVKYRPKVWIIDKGDSYESLCLVLDGNYIRLATEPFKEPITGRTINPICINPFWIGKNDDGNNEMPTLEDMFFIARMLVMMITSSAAEQSKTSVITPVTVPLLYQALNEFYTDWVATKPKDEPRFRDFIPYLDKTEFTEQSGRSLVQALTLYYGAGPFAALFDGFLQVQWENDFTVLETQRMAKSPALPVVTLALFRQIDLYCKFKLERSRKKIVAVDEAWATLSDPTAASALSSFYRELRRYGAGCLLISQTVKDFVNLIRAESGGNGESQDGILENTSHYFFLACSQSDYDIAKEFLAFTAEEIELWRSLASLPPLYSEVFYRMRTTKSEYYSGVFRLFASPMALWIASSHPDDYQMRERKTQELVQKHSISESKARQKAISELAKSHPYGARYHVNQAA
;
A
#
# COMPACT_ATOMS: atom_id res chain seq x y z
N MET A 1 -4.37 39.29 69.84
CA MET A 1 -3.80 39.76 68.55
C MET A 1 -2.84 38.70 68.03
N ALA A 2 -3.25 37.99 66.98
CA ALA A 2 -2.39 37.40 65.94
C ALA A 2 -3.35 36.93 64.83
N LYS A 3 -3.48 37.72 63.76
CA LYS A 3 -4.28 37.39 62.58
C LYS A 3 -3.59 36.24 61.84
N VAL A 4 -4.25 35.09 61.72
CA VAL A 4 -3.90 34.07 60.74
C VAL A 4 -4.44 34.55 59.38
N LYS A 5 -3.52 34.72 58.42
CA LYS A 5 -3.83 35.08 57.03
C LYS A 5 -4.59 33.95 56.36
N ILE A 6 -5.68 34.32 55.69
CA ILE A 6 -6.40 33.48 54.74
C ILE A 6 -5.75 33.77 53.39
N ASP A 7 -4.86 32.89 52.93
CA ASP A 7 -4.34 32.93 51.55
C ASP A 7 -4.98 31.78 50.75
N ASP A 8 -6.02 32.18 50.00
CA ASP A 8 -6.48 31.77 48.68
C ASP A 8 -6.79 30.29 48.31
N LEU A 9 -8.09 29.99 48.22
CA LEU A 9 -8.67 28.99 47.32
C LEU A 9 -8.93 29.64 45.95
N HIS A 10 -8.09 29.32 44.97
CA HIS A 10 -8.00 29.97 43.66
C HIS A 10 -9.08 29.54 42.63
N LEU A 11 -10.30 30.06 42.77
CA LEU A 11 -11.42 29.82 41.83
C LEU A 11 -11.57 30.88 40.72
N TYR A 12 -10.65 31.85 40.60
CA TYR A 12 -10.80 33.01 39.70
C TYR A 12 -9.57 33.39 38.88
N ASP A 13 -8.67 32.45 38.60
CA ASP A 13 -7.49 32.77 37.80
C ASP A 13 -7.78 32.93 36.31
N THR A 14 -7.18 33.96 35.69
CA THR A 14 -7.00 34.03 34.23
C THR A 14 -5.92 33.02 33.81
N GLU A 15 -5.98 32.49 32.58
CA GLU A 15 -4.99 31.50 32.09
C GLU A 15 -3.54 31.98 32.25
N LEU A 16 -3.28 33.29 32.13
CA LEU A 16 -1.97 33.91 32.34
C LEU A 16 -1.46 33.82 33.80
N ALA A 17 -2.33 33.95 34.79
CA ALA A 17 -1.97 33.84 36.21
C ALA A 17 -1.75 32.36 36.62
N GLY A 18 -2.51 31.45 36.02
CA GLY A 18 -2.28 30.01 36.12
C GLY A 18 -0.98 29.55 35.45
N LEU A 19 -0.49 30.29 34.45
CA LEU A 19 0.81 30.11 33.81
C LEU A 19 1.94 30.68 34.69
N ALA A 20 1.81 31.91 35.20
CA ALA A 20 2.81 32.53 36.07
C ALA A 20 3.09 31.69 37.34
N ARG A 21 2.07 31.07 37.93
CA ARG A 21 2.24 30.16 39.10
C ARG A 21 2.88 28.81 38.76
N ARG A 22 2.85 28.40 37.49
CA ARG A 22 3.62 27.24 36.98
C ARG A 22 5.05 27.64 36.59
N GLY A 23 5.47 28.87 36.89
CA GLY A 23 6.80 29.39 36.60
C GLY A 23 6.99 29.89 35.18
N TYR A 24 5.91 30.24 34.47
CA TYR A 24 5.93 30.67 33.07
C TYR A 24 6.65 32.01 32.87
N GLN A 25 7.77 31.99 32.14
CA GLN A 25 8.55 33.18 31.76
C GLN A 25 8.92 33.20 30.26
N GLY A 26 8.19 32.46 29.40
CA GLY A 26 8.58 32.26 28.00
C GLY A 26 9.78 31.31 27.84
N GLY A 27 9.89 30.61 26.71
CA GLY A 27 11.00 29.68 26.43
C GLY A 27 11.03 28.40 27.27
N MET A 28 9.86 27.80 27.57
CA MET A 28 9.78 26.67 28.50
C MET A 28 10.30 25.32 27.93
N PRO A 29 10.89 24.48 28.79
CA PRO A 29 11.10 23.06 28.52
C PRO A 29 9.77 22.33 28.29
N ILE A 30 9.75 21.47 27.27
CA ILE A 30 8.54 20.84 26.73
C ILE A 30 7.77 19.97 27.74
N GLN A 31 8.42 19.53 28.82
CA GLN A 31 7.79 18.68 29.83
C GLN A 31 6.60 19.38 30.51
N LEU A 32 6.58 20.72 30.55
CA LEU A 32 5.50 21.49 31.19
C LEU A 32 4.20 21.57 30.36
N LEU A 33 4.15 20.89 29.20
CA LEU A 33 3.03 20.88 28.27
C LEU A 33 2.18 19.60 28.32
N SER A 34 2.48 18.66 29.23
CA SER A 34 1.72 17.42 29.41
C SER A 34 0.80 17.51 30.64
N ASP A 35 -0.50 17.24 30.48
CA ASP A 35 -1.45 17.12 31.59
C ASP A 35 -1.45 15.73 32.25
N ALA A 36 -0.63 14.78 31.80
CA ALA A 36 -0.55 13.43 32.37
C ALA A 36 0.28 13.40 33.65
N PHE A 37 -0.31 12.95 34.76
CA PHE A 37 0.35 12.89 36.06
C PHE A 37 0.85 11.48 36.40
N LEU A 38 -0.06 10.51 36.50
CA LEU A 38 0.24 9.13 36.92
C LEU A 38 -0.44 8.13 35.99
N TYR A 39 0.19 6.99 35.73
CA TYR A 39 -0.45 5.85 35.08
C TYR A 39 -0.68 4.71 36.09
N GLU A 40 -1.94 4.35 36.29
CA GLU A 40 -2.35 3.25 37.15
C GLU A 40 -2.29 1.94 36.37
N LYS A 41 -1.23 1.15 36.60
CA LYS A 41 -0.93 -0.05 35.83
C LYS A 41 -2.05 -1.09 35.88
N HIS A 42 -2.67 -1.30 37.05
CA HIS A 42 -3.70 -2.32 37.22
C HIS A 42 -5.03 -1.90 36.60
N GLY A 43 -5.32 -0.60 36.60
CA GLY A 43 -6.49 -0.03 35.95
C GLY A 43 -6.30 0.27 34.46
N SER A 44 -5.05 0.29 33.99
CA SER A 44 -4.66 0.72 32.65
C SER A 44 -5.22 2.11 32.28
N TYR A 45 -5.21 3.06 33.21
CA TYR A 45 -5.69 4.43 32.98
C TYR A 45 -4.73 5.46 33.59
N PHE A 46 -4.91 6.71 33.20
CA PHE A 46 -4.12 7.85 33.62
C PHE A 46 -4.90 8.72 34.62
N HIS A 47 -4.16 9.39 35.48
CA HIS A 47 -4.62 10.56 36.20
C HIS A 47 -4.04 11.79 35.54
N THR A 48 -4.88 12.80 35.33
CA THR A 48 -4.41 14.12 34.91
C THR A 48 -4.02 14.99 36.11
N ILE A 49 -3.23 16.03 35.88
CA ILE A 49 -2.81 16.99 36.92
C ILE A 49 -4.02 17.65 37.62
N ASP A 50 -5.12 17.85 36.89
CA ASP A 50 -6.38 18.40 37.41
C ASP A 50 -7.33 17.33 38.00
N GLY A 51 -6.84 16.10 38.20
CA GLY A 51 -7.53 15.05 38.95
C GLY A 51 -8.61 14.29 38.19
N ARG A 52 -8.62 14.36 36.84
CA ARG A 52 -9.50 13.55 36.00
C ARG A 52 -8.91 12.16 35.80
N PHE A 53 -9.79 11.18 35.65
CA PHE A 53 -9.41 9.87 35.12
C PHE A 53 -9.41 9.93 33.59
N ALA A 54 -8.38 9.37 32.98
CA ALA A 54 -8.22 9.39 31.54
C ALA A 54 -7.84 8.02 30.97
N LYS A 55 -8.39 7.65 29.83
CA LYS A 55 -8.04 6.43 29.12
C LYS A 55 -7.76 6.78 27.66
N ILE A 56 -6.68 6.23 27.12
CA ILE A 56 -6.30 6.39 25.73
C ILE A 56 -6.31 5.01 25.08
N TRP A 57 -7.05 4.88 23.98
CA TRP A 57 -7.01 3.73 23.09
C TRP A 57 -6.27 4.12 21.81
N LYS A 58 -5.24 3.37 21.42
CA LYS A 58 -4.68 3.40 20.06
C LYS A 58 -5.58 2.52 19.18
N LEU A 59 -6.04 3.07 18.06
CA LEU A 59 -6.98 2.42 17.15
C LEU A 59 -6.28 2.07 15.83
N ARG A 60 -6.85 1.08 15.12
CA ARG A 60 -6.51 0.82 13.73
C ARG A 60 -7.36 1.70 12.80
N GLY A 61 -6.76 2.27 11.77
CA GLY A 61 -7.49 2.94 10.69
C GLY A 61 -8.28 1.95 9.84
N MET A 62 -9.38 2.42 9.26
CA MET A 62 -10.22 1.61 8.36
C MET A 62 -9.78 1.85 6.92
N ASP A 63 -9.37 0.79 6.23
CA ASP A 63 -8.93 0.87 4.85
C ASP A 63 -10.14 1.18 3.95
N ALA A 64 -10.17 2.40 3.41
CA ALA A 64 -11.27 2.92 2.59
C ALA A 64 -11.39 2.16 1.28
N SER A 65 -10.31 1.56 0.77
CA SER A 65 -10.35 0.86 -0.51
C SER A 65 -11.08 -0.49 -0.43
N LEU A 66 -11.41 -0.94 0.78
CA LEU A 66 -12.17 -2.16 1.04
C LEU A 66 -13.66 -1.91 1.27
N LEU A 67 -14.10 -0.65 1.21
CA LEU A 67 -15.41 -0.23 1.69
C LEU A 67 -16.20 0.38 0.54
N ASN A 68 -17.40 -0.14 0.29
CA ASN A 68 -18.39 0.58 -0.50
C ASN A 68 -19.05 1.68 0.35
N ASN A 69 -19.93 2.48 -0.27
CA ASN A 69 -20.65 3.52 0.44
C ASN A 69 -21.42 3.00 1.66
N ASP A 70 -22.14 1.88 1.55
CA ASP A 70 -22.92 1.32 2.66
C ASP A 70 -22.02 0.88 3.83
N ASP A 71 -20.85 0.32 3.54
CA ASP A 71 -19.85 -0.08 4.55
C ASP A 71 -19.26 1.14 5.28
N LEU A 72 -18.97 2.23 4.55
CA LEU A 72 -18.51 3.50 5.14
C LEU A 72 -19.54 4.05 6.14
N TRP A 73 -20.82 4.06 5.76
CA TRP A 73 -21.91 4.50 6.65
C TRP A 73 -22.09 3.58 7.85
N SER A 74 -22.00 2.27 7.65
CA SER A 74 -22.09 1.25 8.71
C SER A 74 -20.99 1.42 9.77
N LEU A 75 -19.73 1.57 9.34
CA LEU A 75 -18.60 1.78 10.26
C LEU A 75 -18.70 3.11 11.01
N SER A 76 -19.12 4.18 10.32
CA SER A 76 -19.35 5.49 10.97
C SER A 76 -20.50 5.42 11.99
N LYS A 77 -21.56 4.67 11.71
CA LYS A 77 -22.62 4.40 12.69
C LYS A 77 -22.10 3.64 13.89
N GLY A 78 -21.25 2.63 13.68
CA GLY A 78 -20.57 1.90 14.76
C GLY A 78 -19.73 2.82 15.65
N LEU A 79 -19.00 3.78 15.07
CA LEU A 79 -18.31 4.82 15.85
C LEU A 79 -19.29 5.73 16.61
N GLY A 80 -20.45 6.03 16.02
CA GLY A 80 -21.54 6.72 16.72
C GLY A 80 -22.00 5.98 17.98
N ASP A 81 -22.16 4.66 17.92
CA ASP A 81 -22.51 3.84 19.08
C ASP A 81 -21.42 3.83 20.15
N VAL A 82 -20.15 3.92 19.75
CA VAL A 82 -19.02 4.12 20.69
C VAL A 82 -19.14 5.49 21.37
N LEU A 83 -19.41 6.56 20.61
CA LEU A 83 -19.55 7.92 21.14
C LEU A 83 -20.73 8.03 22.12
N ASN A 84 -21.84 7.35 21.85
CA ASN A 84 -23.02 7.31 22.72
C ASN A 84 -22.76 6.69 24.11
N LYS A 85 -21.66 5.93 24.27
CA LYS A 85 -21.25 5.38 25.58
C LYS A 85 -20.53 6.39 26.47
N TYR A 86 -20.19 7.58 25.95
CA TYR A 86 -19.62 8.65 26.76
C TYR A 86 -20.67 9.21 27.73
N PRO A 87 -20.46 9.13 29.04
CA PRO A 87 -21.45 9.58 30.01
C PRO A 87 -21.55 11.11 30.04
N SER A 88 -22.70 11.62 30.47
CA SER A 88 -22.89 13.06 30.67
C SER A 88 -21.84 13.66 31.61
N GLY A 89 -21.33 14.83 31.26
CA GLY A 89 -20.27 15.51 32.03
C GLY A 89 -18.85 15.02 31.72
N SER A 90 -18.68 13.94 30.94
CA SER A 90 -17.37 13.55 30.42
C SER A 90 -16.92 14.42 29.24
N ALA A 91 -15.65 14.26 28.89
CA ALA A 91 -15.05 14.80 27.69
C ALA A 91 -14.28 13.71 26.95
N GLY A 92 -13.95 13.97 25.70
CA GLY A 92 -13.10 13.08 24.93
C GLY A 92 -12.33 13.79 23.83
N GLN A 93 -11.40 13.06 23.24
CA GLN A 93 -10.63 13.50 22.09
C GLN A 93 -10.54 12.35 21.09
N PHE A 94 -10.67 12.67 19.81
CA PHE A 94 -10.24 11.81 18.71
C PHE A 94 -9.03 12.47 18.08
N ILE A 95 -7.91 11.77 18.06
CA ILE A 95 -6.63 12.29 17.62
C ILE A 95 -6.16 11.44 16.44
N ARG A 96 -5.86 12.08 15.31
CA ARG A 96 -5.13 11.51 14.20
C ARG A 96 -3.78 12.21 14.12
N HIS A 97 -2.71 11.45 14.26
CA HIS A 97 -1.34 11.94 14.19
C HIS A 97 -0.65 11.37 12.95
N THR A 98 -0.40 12.21 11.95
CA THR A 98 0.35 11.87 10.74
C THR A 98 1.79 12.37 10.91
N HIS A 99 2.77 11.47 10.83
CA HIS A 99 4.18 11.77 11.08
C HIS A 99 5.11 11.01 10.11
N ARG A 100 6.39 11.41 10.03
CA ARG A 100 7.39 10.77 9.16
C ARG A 100 8.22 9.65 9.80
N ASP A 101 7.95 9.30 11.06
CA ASP A 101 8.63 8.17 11.70
C ASP A 101 8.18 6.81 11.16
N ILE A 102 8.86 6.34 10.12
CA ILE A 102 8.59 5.06 9.44
C ILE A 102 9.50 3.92 9.93
N ARG A 103 10.30 4.13 10.99
CA ARG A 103 11.35 3.16 11.41
C ARG A 103 10.78 1.82 11.84
N GLU A 104 9.61 1.82 12.50
CA GLU A 104 8.93 0.58 12.90
C GLU A 104 8.57 -0.27 11.67
N VAL A 105 8.00 0.38 10.63
CA VAL A 105 7.67 -0.24 9.35
C VAL A 105 8.94 -0.78 8.70
N LEU A 106 9.98 0.04 8.54
CA LEU A 106 11.24 -0.41 7.97
C LEU A 106 11.91 -1.55 8.77
N GLY A 107 11.73 -1.56 10.09
CA GLY A 107 12.20 -2.64 10.98
C GLY A 107 11.50 -3.96 10.70
N ILE A 108 10.19 -3.95 10.48
CA ILE A 108 9.41 -5.13 10.09
C ILE A 108 9.88 -5.66 8.73
N TYR A 109 10.08 -4.78 7.74
CA TYR A 109 10.62 -5.17 6.44
C TYR A 109 12.00 -5.82 6.57
N ARG A 110 12.93 -5.18 7.31
CA ARG A 110 14.29 -5.68 7.53
C ARG A 110 14.33 -7.00 8.29
N ALA A 111 13.42 -7.22 9.24
CA ALA A 111 13.36 -8.48 9.99
C ALA A 111 13.05 -9.69 9.11
N GLY A 112 12.37 -9.47 7.97
CA GLY A 112 12.08 -10.50 6.97
C GLY A 112 13.21 -10.77 5.97
N ILE A 113 14.32 -10.03 6.06
CA ILE A 113 15.50 -10.21 5.20
C ILE A 113 16.46 -11.13 5.94
N GLU A 114 16.50 -12.39 5.54
CA GLU A 114 17.53 -13.31 6.03
C GLU A 114 18.89 -12.79 5.54
N GLY A 115 19.83 -12.57 6.47
CA GLY A 115 21.20 -12.13 6.18
C GLY A 115 22.04 -13.21 5.50
N GLY A 116 21.57 -13.72 4.37
CA GLY A 116 22.28 -14.72 3.56
C GLY A 116 23.56 -14.18 2.93
N GLU A 117 24.34 -15.07 2.33
CA GLU A 117 25.62 -14.77 1.67
C GLU A 117 25.49 -13.91 0.37
N ASP A 118 24.29 -13.46 0.03
CA ASP A 118 24.01 -12.69 -1.18
C ASP A 118 24.17 -11.18 -0.94
N GLU A 119 25.42 -10.72 -1.03
CA GLU A 119 25.81 -9.32 -0.86
C GLU A 119 24.99 -8.36 -1.76
N PHE A 120 24.66 -8.80 -2.98
CA PHE A 120 23.90 -7.98 -3.93
C PHE A 120 22.42 -7.84 -3.54
N ALA A 121 21.79 -8.91 -3.03
CA ALA A 121 20.44 -8.81 -2.46
C ALA A 121 20.39 -7.83 -1.27
N LEU A 122 21.42 -7.85 -0.43
CA LEU A 122 21.54 -6.95 0.72
C LEU A 122 21.73 -5.49 0.28
N GLU A 123 22.53 -5.22 -0.76
CA GLU A 123 22.67 -3.88 -1.34
C GLU A 123 21.34 -3.35 -1.90
N ILE A 124 20.57 -4.20 -2.60
CA ILE A 124 19.22 -3.85 -3.09
C ILE A 124 18.30 -3.47 -1.92
N ALA A 125 18.25 -4.32 -0.89
CA ALA A 125 17.45 -4.07 0.31
C ALA A 125 17.84 -2.76 1.01
N ASN A 126 19.14 -2.52 1.17
CA ASN A 126 19.65 -1.31 1.78
C ASN A 126 19.28 -0.07 0.97
N SER A 127 19.38 -0.13 -0.36
CA SER A 127 18.97 0.96 -1.26
C SER A 127 17.47 1.27 -1.18
N ILE A 128 16.61 0.24 -1.08
CA ILE A 128 15.16 0.42 -0.86
C ILE A 128 14.90 1.14 0.46
N VAL A 129 15.52 0.68 1.55
CA VAL A 129 15.30 1.26 2.88
C VAL A 129 15.91 2.66 3.00
N GLU A 130 17.11 2.87 2.47
CA GLU A 130 17.81 4.15 2.50
C GLU A 130 17.00 5.22 1.75
N ARG A 131 16.40 4.89 0.60
CA ARG A 131 15.51 5.81 -0.12
C ARG A 131 14.35 6.30 0.75
N GLN A 132 13.74 5.42 1.54
CA GLN A 132 12.66 5.77 2.46
C GLN A 132 13.15 6.66 3.62
N ILE A 133 14.31 6.33 4.23
CA ILE A 133 14.88 7.10 5.34
C ILE A 133 15.30 8.50 4.90
N VAL A 134 15.94 8.62 3.74
CA VAL A 134 16.34 9.92 3.16
C VAL A 134 15.10 10.76 2.88
N ALA A 135 14.04 10.19 2.31
CA ALA A 135 12.80 10.91 2.06
C ALA A 135 12.11 11.35 3.36
N ALA A 136 12.07 10.50 4.40
CA ALA A 136 11.46 10.81 5.69
C ALA A 136 12.16 11.99 6.41
N SER A 137 13.48 12.09 6.26
CA SER A 137 14.29 13.08 6.98
C SER A 137 14.53 14.38 6.21
N SER A 138 14.14 14.45 4.95
CA SER A 138 14.38 15.60 4.08
C SER A 138 13.20 16.58 4.05
N PRO A 139 13.43 17.90 3.90
CA PRO A 139 12.41 18.88 3.57
C PRO A 139 11.75 18.67 2.20
N GLU A 140 12.34 17.86 1.32
CA GLU A 140 11.88 17.69 -0.07
C GLU A 140 11.29 16.29 -0.35
N GLY A 141 11.29 15.40 0.65
CA GLY A 141 10.70 14.06 0.52
C GLY A 141 11.44 13.17 -0.48
N PHE A 142 10.73 12.40 -1.29
CA PHE A 142 11.34 11.53 -2.32
C PHE A 142 12.08 12.29 -3.45
N PHE A 143 11.91 13.61 -3.53
CA PHE A 143 12.51 14.48 -4.55
C PHE A 143 13.80 15.16 -4.07
N THR A 144 14.33 14.72 -2.93
CA THR A 144 15.54 15.25 -2.31
C THR A 144 16.72 15.29 -3.29
N LYS A 145 17.42 16.42 -3.35
CA LYS A 145 18.61 16.71 -4.18
C LYS A 145 18.36 17.03 -5.66
N LEU A 146 17.10 17.05 -6.10
CA LEU A 146 16.72 17.53 -7.42
C LEU A 146 16.42 19.03 -7.36
N SER A 147 16.91 19.78 -8.34
CA SER A 147 16.50 21.18 -8.50
C SER A 147 15.16 21.26 -9.23
N THR A 148 14.45 22.38 -9.10
CA THR A 148 13.20 22.62 -9.83
C THR A 148 13.42 22.49 -11.35
N GLU A 149 14.55 22.96 -11.88
CA GLU A 149 14.86 22.84 -13.31
C GLU A 149 15.03 21.38 -13.76
N VAL A 150 15.61 20.52 -12.91
CA VAL A 150 15.73 19.09 -13.20
C VAL A 150 14.36 18.42 -13.16
N LEU A 151 13.48 18.80 -12.23
CA LEU A 151 12.11 18.29 -12.17
C LEU A 151 11.30 18.70 -13.40
N GLU A 152 11.38 19.96 -13.84
CA GLU A 152 10.72 20.39 -15.07
C GLU A 152 11.28 19.67 -16.29
N ARG A 153 12.60 19.50 -16.38
CA ARG A 153 13.21 18.72 -17.46
C ARG A 153 12.71 17.27 -17.47
N MET A 154 12.60 16.62 -16.31
CA MET A 154 12.03 15.26 -16.22
C MET A 154 10.59 15.22 -16.73
N ARG A 155 9.79 16.25 -16.42
CA ARG A 155 8.41 16.37 -16.91
C ARG A 155 8.36 16.56 -18.42
N GLU A 156 9.18 17.46 -18.96
CA GLU A 156 9.31 17.70 -20.40
C GLU A 156 9.73 16.42 -21.13
N ASP A 157 10.76 15.73 -20.64
CA ASP A 157 11.23 14.45 -21.19
C ASP A 157 10.11 13.38 -21.14
N SER A 158 9.36 13.31 -20.04
CA SER A 158 8.23 12.35 -19.90
C SER A 158 7.08 12.66 -20.86
N LEU A 159 6.73 13.93 -21.05
CA LEU A 159 5.69 14.36 -21.99
C LEU A 159 6.12 14.10 -23.45
N ALA A 160 7.39 14.36 -23.78
CA ALA A 160 7.93 14.10 -25.10
C ALA A 160 7.94 12.59 -25.45
N GLU A 161 8.30 11.73 -24.49
CA GLU A 161 8.25 10.27 -24.67
C GLU A 161 6.81 9.77 -24.98
N ILE A 162 5.80 10.34 -24.32
CA ILE A 162 4.37 10.03 -24.59
C ILE A 162 3.95 10.49 -25.99
N GLU A 163 4.39 11.68 -26.44
CA GLU A 163 4.09 12.22 -27.76
C GLU A 163 4.71 11.40 -28.90
N ASP A 164 5.98 11.01 -28.75
CA ASP A 164 6.69 10.18 -29.71
C ASP A 164 6.05 8.79 -29.85
N GLU A 165 5.58 8.21 -28.74
CA GLU A 165 4.86 6.95 -28.74
C GLU A 165 3.49 7.06 -29.42
N LYS A 166 2.75 8.15 -29.17
CA LYS A 166 1.51 8.45 -29.89
C LYS A 166 1.76 8.55 -31.39
N LEU A 167 2.82 9.24 -31.80
CA LEU A 167 3.19 9.35 -33.20
C LEU A 167 3.47 7.96 -33.80
N ARG A 168 4.24 7.12 -33.11
CA ARG A 168 4.53 5.74 -33.56
C ARG A 168 3.27 4.89 -33.68
N ASN A 169 2.34 4.99 -32.73
CA ASN A 169 1.06 4.29 -32.77
C ASN A 169 0.19 4.78 -33.94
N ASN A 170 0.11 6.09 -34.16
CA ASN A 170 -0.64 6.66 -35.28
C ASN A 170 -0.07 6.20 -36.63
N VAL A 171 1.26 6.20 -36.78
CA VAL A 171 1.92 5.64 -37.98
C VAL A 171 1.60 4.16 -38.12
N ARG A 172 1.61 3.39 -37.04
CA ARG A 172 1.29 1.95 -37.06
C ARG A 172 -0.16 1.69 -37.47
N THR A 173 -1.12 2.45 -36.93
CA THR A 173 -2.55 2.36 -37.28
C THR A 173 -2.77 2.70 -38.75
N LEU A 174 -2.12 3.75 -39.25
CA LEU A 174 -2.13 4.13 -40.67
C LEU A 174 -1.58 2.99 -41.55
N LEU A 175 -0.46 2.38 -41.16
CA LEU A 175 0.15 1.26 -41.89
C LEU A 175 -0.70 -0.02 -41.86
N MET A 176 -1.59 -0.19 -40.88
CA MET A 176 -2.54 -1.32 -40.80
C MET A 176 -3.90 -1.03 -41.45
N GLY A 177 -4.06 0.13 -42.12
CA GLY A 177 -5.31 0.50 -42.79
C GLY A 177 -6.43 0.95 -41.85
N GLY A 178 -6.11 1.26 -40.59
CA GLY A 178 -7.03 1.92 -39.65
C GLY A 178 -7.04 3.44 -39.84
N ASP A 179 -8.01 4.12 -39.25
CA ASP A 179 -8.04 5.58 -39.19
C ASP A 179 -7.23 6.06 -37.97
N PRO A 180 -6.05 6.67 -38.16
CA PRO A 180 -5.23 7.16 -37.05
C PRO A 180 -5.76 8.48 -36.45
N TRP A 181 -6.87 9.02 -36.96
CA TRP A 181 -7.50 10.26 -36.51
C TRP A 181 -8.93 10.06 -35.97
N ALA A 182 -9.36 8.82 -35.74
CA ALA A 182 -10.65 8.56 -35.11
C ALA A 182 -10.67 9.19 -33.70
N GLU A 183 -11.66 10.04 -33.41
CA GLU A 183 -11.81 10.72 -32.12
C GLU A 183 -12.20 9.74 -30.99
N GLU A 184 -11.27 8.92 -30.50
CA GLU A 184 -11.50 8.08 -29.32
C GLU A 184 -11.22 8.86 -28.02
N GLY A 185 -12.00 9.90 -27.68
CA GLY A 185 -11.94 10.54 -26.35
C GLY A 185 -10.54 11.02 -25.89
N GLU A 186 -9.62 11.24 -26.83
CA GLU A 186 -8.17 11.32 -26.61
C GLU A 186 -7.69 12.64 -26.00
N ASP A 187 -8.47 13.72 -26.13
CA ASP A 187 -8.14 15.02 -25.52
C ASP A 187 -8.19 14.97 -23.98
N ASP A 188 -8.91 13.99 -23.42
CA ASP A 188 -9.06 13.82 -21.97
C ASP A 188 -7.81 13.17 -21.35
N VAL A 189 -7.12 12.25 -22.05
CA VAL A 189 -5.92 11.56 -21.50
C VAL A 189 -4.73 12.51 -21.37
N ARG A 190 -4.52 13.40 -22.36
CA ARG A 190 -3.41 14.37 -22.34
C ARG A 190 -3.63 15.47 -21.30
N ALA A 191 -4.86 15.98 -21.19
CA ALA A 191 -5.24 16.96 -20.19
C ALA A 191 -5.18 16.36 -18.78
N ASN A 192 -5.69 15.14 -18.59
CA ASN A 192 -5.64 14.44 -17.31
C ASN A 192 -4.20 14.09 -16.91
N VAL A 193 -3.33 13.59 -17.79
CA VAL A 193 -1.93 13.27 -17.44
C VAL A 193 -1.15 14.53 -17.09
N THR A 194 -1.35 15.64 -17.80
CA THR A 194 -0.67 16.91 -17.51
C THR A 194 -1.18 17.52 -16.18
N GLU A 195 -2.50 17.59 -15.98
CA GLU A 195 -3.12 18.07 -14.74
C GLU A 195 -2.80 17.14 -13.54
N GLN A 196 -2.71 15.83 -13.75
CA GLN A 196 -2.32 14.85 -12.74
C GLN A 196 -0.84 14.99 -12.38
N ILE A 197 0.09 15.11 -13.34
CA ILE A 197 1.51 15.33 -13.04
C ILE A 197 1.74 16.65 -12.27
N GLU A 198 1.01 17.72 -12.61
CA GLU A 198 1.06 19.00 -11.88
C GLU A 198 0.51 18.87 -10.45
N ARG A 199 -0.60 18.15 -10.27
CA ARG A 199 -1.24 17.92 -8.96
C ARG A 199 -0.44 16.93 -8.08
N GLU A 200 0.32 16.02 -8.67
CA GLU A 200 0.91 14.88 -7.95
C GLU A 200 2.29 15.09 -7.32
N VAL A 201 3.08 16.08 -7.74
CA VAL A 201 4.30 16.44 -6.97
C VAL A 201 3.94 16.94 -5.55
N SER A 202 2.68 17.30 -5.34
CA SER A 202 2.11 17.71 -4.05
C SER A 202 1.40 16.61 -3.27
N GLN A 203 1.39 15.36 -3.75
CA GLN A 203 0.80 14.19 -3.05
C GLN A 203 1.84 13.05 -2.99
N GLY A 204 1.75 12.16 -2.01
CA GLY A 204 2.71 11.07 -1.75
C GLY A 204 4.20 11.46 -1.70
N ARG A 205 4.54 12.73 -1.47
CA ARG A 205 5.91 13.26 -1.50
C ARG A 205 6.77 12.76 -0.36
N TYR A 206 6.17 12.54 0.80
CA TYR A 206 6.85 12.06 1.99
C TYR A 206 6.32 10.71 2.41
N PRO A 207 7.19 9.84 2.97
CA PRO A 207 6.71 8.65 3.63
C PRO A 207 6.04 9.02 4.95
N PHE A 208 4.73 8.77 5.05
CA PHE A 208 3.94 9.07 6.24
C PHE A 208 3.46 7.80 6.95
N VAL A 209 3.29 7.89 8.26
CA VAL A 209 2.53 6.92 9.06
C VAL A 209 1.47 7.70 9.82
N THR A 210 0.28 7.12 9.90
CA THR A 210 -0.85 7.73 10.60
C THR A 210 -1.26 6.86 11.78
N ASP A 211 -1.22 7.44 12.98
CA ASP A 211 -1.70 6.83 14.21
C ASP A 211 -3.03 7.45 14.65
N PHE A 212 -3.94 6.61 15.17
CA PHE A 212 -5.26 7.01 15.64
C PHE A 212 -5.41 6.77 17.14
N TYR A 213 -5.97 7.74 17.86
CA TYR A 213 -6.25 7.61 19.28
C TYR A 213 -7.64 8.10 19.64
N LEU A 214 -8.31 7.35 20.50
CA LEU A 214 -9.52 7.78 21.19
C LEU A 214 -9.21 8.01 22.67
N VAL A 215 -9.67 9.13 23.21
CA VAL A 215 -9.43 9.54 24.59
C VAL A 215 -10.76 9.71 25.32
N LEU A 216 -10.91 9.07 26.46
CA LEU A 216 -11.95 9.36 27.44
C LEU A 216 -11.37 10.15 28.60
N LEU A 217 -11.98 11.28 28.92
CA LEU A 217 -11.66 12.13 30.07
C LEU A 217 -12.89 12.20 30.99
N TRP A 218 -12.76 11.70 32.22
CA TRP A 218 -13.86 11.67 33.17
C TRP A 218 -13.48 12.33 34.48
N SER A 219 -14.31 13.30 34.90
CA SER A 219 -14.11 14.01 36.16
C SER A 219 -14.91 13.30 37.26
N PRO A 220 -14.26 12.80 38.32
CA PRO A 220 -14.99 12.18 39.41
C PRO A 220 -15.70 13.23 40.30
N ASP A 221 -16.86 12.87 40.85
CA ASP A 221 -17.67 13.77 41.67
C ASP A 221 -17.04 14.14 43.03
N TYR A 222 -16.00 13.43 43.48
CA TYR A 222 -15.32 13.67 44.76
C TYR A 222 -14.14 14.66 44.68
N LEU A 223 -13.93 15.33 43.54
CA LEU A 223 -12.88 16.35 43.40
C LEU A 223 -12.96 17.40 44.53
N PHE A 224 -11.82 17.59 45.19
CA PHE A 224 -11.64 18.41 46.39
C PHE A 224 -12.43 19.73 46.33
N GLY A 225 -13.48 19.80 47.17
CA GLY A 225 -14.24 21.03 47.41
C GLY A 225 -15.76 20.94 47.25
N LYS A 226 -16.33 19.86 46.69
CA LYS A 226 -17.80 19.82 46.43
C LYS A 226 -18.64 18.74 47.13
N PHE A 227 -18.08 17.78 47.86
CA PHE A 227 -18.92 16.74 48.50
C PHE A 227 -18.56 16.30 49.91
N ILE A 228 -17.74 17.07 50.63
CA ILE A 228 -17.79 17.04 52.09
C ILE A 228 -17.75 18.50 52.53
N ASP A 229 -18.93 19.06 52.76
CA ASP A 229 -19.08 20.39 53.35
C ASP A 229 -18.18 20.45 54.60
N ASN A 230 -17.49 21.58 54.84
CA ASN A 230 -16.60 21.71 56.00
C ASN A 230 -17.34 21.39 57.31
N THR A 231 -18.66 21.59 57.30
CA THR A 231 -19.63 21.20 58.31
C THR A 231 -19.68 19.68 58.56
N ALA A 232 -19.66 18.85 57.51
CA ALA A 232 -19.64 17.38 57.62
C ALA A 232 -18.26 16.84 58.04
N LYS A 233 -17.15 17.44 57.59
CA LYS A 233 -15.81 17.10 58.09
C LYS A 233 -15.66 17.43 59.57
N ASN A 234 -16.14 18.60 60.00
CA ASN A 234 -16.07 19.03 61.40
C ASN A 234 -17.04 18.24 62.30
N ALA A 235 -18.21 17.84 61.80
CA ALA A 235 -19.16 17.01 62.53
C ALA A 235 -18.71 15.54 62.67
N LEU A 236 -18.02 14.97 61.67
CA LEU A 236 -17.50 13.60 61.74
C LEU A 236 -16.19 13.53 62.56
N ALA A 237 -15.34 14.55 62.45
CA ALA A 237 -14.13 14.65 63.26
C ALA A 237 -14.44 14.90 64.75
N SER A 238 -15.51 15.62 65.09
CA SER A 238 -15.93 15.87 66.48
C SER A 238 -16.55 14.65 67.17
N MET A 239 -16.97 13.63 66.40
CA MET A 239 -17.60 12.41 66.93
C MET A 239 -16.65 11.21 67.01
N GLY A 240 -15.37 11.34 66.61
CA GLY A 240 -14.39 10.24 66.68
C GLY A 240 -14.73 9.01 65.82
N LEU A 241 -15.70 9.15 64.91
CA LEU A 241 -16.24 8.07 64.10
C LEU A 241 -15.90 8.36 62.63
N ILE A 242 -14.91 7.61 62.11
CA ILE A 242 -14.45 7.49 60.71
C ILE A 242 -13.15 8.25 60.38
N ASP A 243 -12.17 7.48 59.90
CA ASP A 243 -10.90 7.95 59.32
C ASP A 243 -11.13 8.55 57.92
N ALA A 244 -10.88 9.86 57.77
CA ALA A 244 -11.09 10.60 56.53
C ALA A 244 -10.31 10.04 55.33
N ASN A 245 -9.14 9.41 55.57
CA ASN A 245 -8.35 8.78 54.52
C ASN A 245 -9.01 7.49 54.03
N LYS A 246 -9.63 6.70 54.92
CA LYS A 246 -10.40 5.51 54.54
C LYS A 246 -11.65 5.87 53.74
N LEU A 247 -12.33 6.96 54.08
CA LEU A 247 -13.48 7.45 53.33
C LEU A 247 -13.08 7.94 51.93
N ALA A 248 -12.00 8.72 51.83
CA ALA A 248 -11.45 9.18 50.56
C ALA A 248 -10.99 8.00 49.67
N HIS A 249 -10.31 7.01 50.24
CA HIS A 249 -9.91 5.80 49.54
C HIS A 249 -11.11 4.97 49.04
N LYS A 250 -12.18 4.86 49.85
CA LYS A 250 -13.43 4.17 49.48
C LYS A 250 -14.13 4.86 48.31
N GLU A 251 -14.28 6.19 48.35
CA GLU A 251 -14.88 6.95 47.25
C GLU A 251 -14.00 6.89 45.99
N TYR A 252 -12.68 7.08 46.12
CA TYR A 252 -11.74 6.87 45.03
C TYR A 252 -11.94 5.50 44.36
N THR A 253 -11.98 4.42 45.16
CA THR A 253 -12.13 3.05 44.65
C THR A 253 -13.46 2.86 43.92
N LYS A 254 -14.54 3.44 44.44
CA LYS A 254 -15.87 3.40 43.80
C LYS A 254 -15.85 4.08 42.43
N HIS A 255 -15.27 5.28 42.35
CA HIS A 255 -15.15 6.02 41.10
C HIS A 255 -14.18 5.36 40.11
N ALA A 256 -13.06 4.81 40.59
CA ALA A 256 -12.12 4.03 39.78
C ALA A 256 -12.78 2.78 39.17
N ARG A 257 -13.59 2.04 39.96
CA ARG A 257 -14.39 0.92 39.43
C ARG A 257 -15.38 1.37 38.37
N ARG A 258 -16.08 2.49 38.61
CA ARG A 258 -17.02 3.05 37.64
C ARG A 258 -16.33 3.46 36.34
N PHE A 259 -15.17 4.11 36.45
CA PHE A 259 -14.36 4.47 35.30
C PHE A 259 -13.88 3.23 34.53
N GLY A 260 -13.46 2.18 35.24
CA GLY A 260 -13.10 0.89 34.65
C GLY A 260 -14.25 0.26 33.86
N GLN A 261 -15.48 0.30 34.39
CA GLN A 261 -16.68 -0.16 33.67
C GLN A 261 -16.91 0.63 32.37
N LEU A 262 -16.84 1.97 32.43
CA LEU A 262 -16.97 2.82 31.23
C LEU A 262 -15.90 2.50 30.19
N CYS A 263 -14.66 2.33 30.62
CA CYS A 263 -13.56 1.96 29.73
C CYS A 263 -13.79 0.59 29.07
N HIS A 264 -14.32 -0.37 29.82
CA HIS A 264 -14.65 -1.69 29.32
C HIS A 264 -15.78 -1.64 28.28
N GLU A 265 -16.86 -0.91 28.56
CA GLU A 265 -18.01 -0.76 27.66
C GLU A 265 -17.65 -0.08 26.33
N ILE A 266 -16.80 0.95 26.37
CA ILE A 266 -16.26 1.65 25.19
C ILE A 266 -15.28 0.75 24.43
N GLY A 267 -14.35 0.10 25.14
CA GLY A 267 -13.38 -0.81 24.54
C GLY A 267 -14.04 -2.00 23.84
N GLN A 268 -15.07 -2.59 24.44
CA GLN A 268 -15.87 -3.65 23.81
C GLN A 268 -16.55 -3.15 22.54
N ALA A 269 -17.17 -1.96 22.57
CA ALA A 269 -17.84 -1.40 21.41
C ALA A 269 -16.87 -1.16 20.25
N LEU A 270 -15.70 -0.58 20.54
CA LEU A 270 -14.64 -0.39 19.55
C LEU A 270 -14.21 -1.74 18.92
N ALA A 271 -14.04 -2.78 19.73
CA ALA A 271 -13.67 -4.10 19.23
C ALA A 271 -14.78 -4.72 18.36
N THR A 272 -16.05 -4.60 18.77
CA THR A 272 -17.21 -5.10 18.01
C THR A 272 -17.28 -4.51 16.60
N PHE A 273 -16.93 -3.24 16.44
CA PHE A 273 -16.94 -2.54 15.14
C PHE A 273 -15.58 -2.56 14.43
N GLY A 274 -14.64 -3.42 14.84
CA GLY A 274 -13.40 -3.66 14.11
C GLY A 274 -12.25 -2.65 14.33
N PHE A 275 -12.38 -1.69 15.25
CA PHE A 275 -11.33 -0.67 15.51
C PHE A 275 -10.09 -1.20 16.26
N GLN A 276 -10.11 -2.48 16.68
CA GLN A 276 -9.00 -3.18 17.35
C GLN A 276 -8.30 -2.35 18.45
N PRO A 277 -9.02 -1.93 19.51
CA PRO A 277 -8.53 -0.92 20.45
C PRO A 277 -7.41 -1.46 21.35
N GLY A 278 -6.19 -0.94 21.19
CA GLY A 278 -5.06 -1.16 22.09
C GLY A 278 -5.01 -0.13 23.22
N SER A 279 -4.78 -0.53 24.46
CA SER A 279 -4.61 0.43 25.57
C SER A 279 -3.22 1.07 25.51
N LEU A 280 -3.15 2.40 25.42
CA LEU A 280 -1.89 3.10 25.57
C LEU A 280 -1.48 3.07 27.06
N ASN A 281 -0.23 2.66 27.33
CA ASN A 281 0.32 2.62 28.68
C ASN A 281 1.24 3.84 28.95
N GLY A 282 1.83 3.92 30.15
CA GLY A 282 2.76 5.01 30.49
C GLY A 282 3.91 5.18 29.49
N GLN A 283 4.52 4.08 29.01
CA GLN A 283 5.56 4.14 27.99
C GLN A 283 5.01 4.61 26.64
N GLY A 284 3.85 4.11 26.22
CA GLY A 284 3.21 4.51 24.97
C GLY A 284 2.86 5.99 24.93
N LEU A 285 2.39 6.56 26.05
CA LEU A 285 2.16 7.99 26.16
C LEU A 285 3.46 8.79 26.12
N ILE A 286 4.52 8.33 26.79
CA ILE A 286 5.85 8.95 26.70
C ILE A 286 6.36 8.92 25.26
N ASN A 287 6.20 7.80 24.54
CA ASN A 287 6.63 7.69 23.14
C ASN A 287 5.87 8.70 22.25
N LEU A 288 4.54 8.76 22.37
CA LEU A 288 3.70 9.70 21.61
C LEU A 288 4.09 11.15 21.90
N GLN A 289 4.24 11.51 23.18
CA GLN A 289 4.64 12.87 23.57
C GLN A 289 6.05 13.17 23.11
N TYR A 290 6.99 12.25 23.28
CA TYR A 290 8.37 12.42 22.86
C TYR A 290 8.45 12.66 21.35
N GLN A 291 7.67 11.95 20.53
CA GLN A 291 7.60 12.18 19.09
C GLN A 291 7.02 13.56 18.73
N LEU A 292 5.86 13.93 19.29
CA LEU A 292 5.22 15.24 19.04
C LEU A 292 6.11 16.43 19.42
N PHE A 293 6.95 16.25 20.44
CA PHE A 293 7.72 17.31 21.05
C PHE A 293 9.20 17.31 20.62
N ASN A 294 9.65 16.28 19.91
CA ASN A 294 11.04 16.17 19.48
C ASN A 294 11.11 15.74 18.00
N PRO A 295 10.60 16.58 17.08
CA PRO A 295 10.41 16.23 15.68
C PRO A 295 11.72 15.93 14.93
N VAL A 296 12.90 16.24 15.49
CA VAL A 296 14.21 15.99 14.85
C VAL A 296 14.98 14.89 15.56
N ARG A 297 15.18 15.00 16.88
CA ARG A 297 16.01 14.02 17.60
C ARG A 297 15.32 12.69 17.82
N CYS A 298 13.98 12.60 17.76
CA CYS A 298 13.28 11.34 18.03
C CYS A 298 13.70 10.22 17.07
N PHE A 299 14.20 10.59 15.88
CA PHE A 299 14.78 9.70 14.88
C PHE A 299 16.13 9.08 15.29
N LYS A 300 16.87 9.70 16.21
CA LYS A 300 18.24 9.32 16.60
C LYS A 300 18.40 8.93 18.06
N VAL A 301 17.50 9.40 18.92
CA VAL A 301 17.58 9.23 20.39
C VAL A 301 16.28 8.59 20.85
N ASP A 302 16.35 7.42 21.49
CA ASP A 302 15.13 6.76 21.96
C ASP A 302 14.48 7.54 23.11
N PRO A 303 13.14 7.48 23.25
CA PRO A 303 12.44 8.13 24.34
C PRO A 303 12.90 7.64 25.73
N PRO A 304 12.70 8.47 26.78
CA PRO A 304 12.91 8.04 28.15
C PRO A 304 12.11 6.78 28.48
N LYS A 305 12.68 5.91 29.32
CA LYS A 305 11.94 4.76 29.86
C LYS A 305 10.89 5.23 30.86
N TYR A 306 9.73 4.61 30.87
CA TYR A 306 8.70 4.88 31.86
C TYR A 306 9.00 4.18 33.18
N ARG A 307 8.90 4.92 34.29
CA ARG A 307 9.00 4.40 35.66
C ARG A 307 7.65 4.54 36.37
N PRO A 308 6.99 3.43 36.76
CA PRO A 308 5.69 3.48 37.43
C PRO A 308 5.68 4.16 38.79
N ASP A 309 6.84 4.24 39.44
CA ASP A 309 7.03 4.85 40.76
C ASP A 309 7.21 6.37 40.72
N LEU A 310 7.33 6.96 39.53
CA LEU A 310 7.47 8.39 39.32
C LEU A 310 6.27 8.93 38.52
N PRO A 311 5.84 10.18 38.78
CA PRO A 311 4.97 10.89 37.86
C PRO A 311 5.54 10.88 36.44
N ILE A 312 4.67 10.80 35.42
CA ILE A 312 5.08 10.83 34.01
C ILE A 312 5.90 12.09 33.74
N LEU A 313 5.49 13.22 34.31
CA LEU A 313 6.18 14.49 34.23
C LEU A 313 7.62 14.40 34.77
N ASP A 314 7.85 13.68 35.86
CA ASP A 314 9.18 13.56 36.47
C ASP A 314 10.08 12.62 35.68
N CYS A 315 9.51 11.57 35.06
CA CYS A 315 10.22 10.72 34.09
C CYS A 315 10.74 11.54 32.90
N LEU A 316 9.96 12.54 32.45
CA LEU A 316 10.35 13.45 31.38
C LEU A 316 11.34 14.52 31.86
N LYS A 317 11.25 15.01 33.10
CA LYS A 317 12.09 16.10 33.62
C LYS A 317 13.49 15.66 34.05
N ASN A 318 13.63 14.47 34.66
CA ASN A 318 14.89 13.99 35.24
C ASN A 318 15.30 12.61 34.69
N PRO A 319 15.65 12.50 33.40
CA PRO A 319 15.87 11.20 32.76
C PRO A 319 17.12 10.46 33.27
N SER A 320 18.07 11.17 33.88
CA SER A 320 19.23 10.58 34.57
C SER A 320 18.84 9.68 35.74
N GLN A 321 17.67 9.92 36.36
CA GLN A 321 17.10 9.03 37.37
C GLN A 321 16.42 7.80 36.76
N VAL A 322 16.31 7.75 35.44
CA VAL A 322 15.57 6.74 34.68
C VAL A 322 16.53 6.00 33.74
N ALA A 323 17.61 5.45 34.31
CA ALA A 323 18.62 4.57 33.71
C ALA A 323 18.82 4.70 32.19
N TYR A 324 19.86 5.43 31.75
CA TYR A 324 20.30 5.45 30.36
C TYR A 324 21.81 5.19 30.18
N ARG A 325 22.17 4.54 29.05
CA ARG A 325 23.54 4.23 28.60
C ARG A 325 24.40 5.50 28.41
N GLU A 326 25.72 5.33 28.44
CA GLU A 326 26.80 6.35 28.47
C GLU A 326 26.78 7.42 27.35
N THR A 327 25.94 7.32 26.31
CA THR A 327 25.99 8.18 25.12
C THR A 327 25.32 9.56 25.25
N LEU A 328 24.64 9.86 26.36
CA LEU A 328 23.76 11.05 26.49
C LEU A 328 24.29 12.19 27.39
N ASN A 329 25.57 12.18 27.77
CA ASN A 329 26.02 13.08 28.85
C ASN A 329 26.06 14.59 28.53
N ASN A 330 25.85 15.08 27.30
CA ASN A 330 26.07 16.49 26.96
C ASN A 330 24.98 17.23 26.15
N ALA A 331 23.82 16.64 25.84
CA ALA A 331 22.73 17.33 25.10
C ALA A 331 21.46 17.47 25.97
N PRO A 332 20.75 18.62 25.96
CA PRO A 332 19.43 18.71 26.60
C PRO A 332 18.53 17.64 25.99
N MET A 333 17.71 16.94 26.78
CA MET A 333 16.92 15.78 26.33
C MET A 333 15.69 16.14 25.49
N PHE A 334 15.19 17.39 25.62
CA PHE A 334 13.98 17.84 24.93
C PHE A 334 14.21 19.14 24.17
N ALA A 335 13.43 19.34 23.11
CA ALA A 335 13.32 20.61 22.40
C ALA A 335 12.69 21.71 23.27
N SER A 336 12.93 22.98 22.93
CA SER A 336 12.22 24.12 23.55
C SER A 336 11.07 24.58 22.68
N VAL A 337 9.97 25.04 23.27
CA VAL A 337 8.81 25.56 22.53
C VAL A 337 8.73 27.06 22.67
N GLU A 338 8.69 27.74 21.53
CA GLU A 338 8.31 29.13 21.39
C GLU A 338 6.84 29.21 20.98
N THR A 339 6.06 29.97 21.73
CA THR A 339 4.62 30.13 21.51
C THR A 339 4.36 31.45 20.82
N GLU A 340 3.58 31.44 19.76
CA GLU A 340 3.21 32.61 18.97
C GLU A 340 1.69 32.75 18.89
N GLU A 341 1.21 33.94 18.52
CA GLU A 341 -0.23 34.18 18.30
C GLU A 341 -0.80 33.28 17.18
N LYS A 342 0.02 32.96 16.18
CA LYS A 342 -0.35 32.12 15.02
C LYS A 342 -0.06 30.63 15.19
N GLY A 343 0.53 30.18 16.30
CA GLY A 343 0.88 28.77 16.49
C GLY A 343 2.13 28.58 17.35
N TRP A 344 2.86 27.49 17.15
CA TRP A 344 4.10 27.18 17.88
C TRP A 344 5.29 27.05 16.94
N THR A 345 6.47 27.26 17.50
CA THR A 345 7.76 26.92 16.91
C THR A 345 8.54 26.06 17.90
N ILE A 346 8.81 24.80 17.55
CA ILE A 346 9.61 23.87 18.34
C ILE A 346 11.07 23.98 17.86
N HIS A 347 11.96 24.38 18.75
CA HIS A 347 13.40 24.44 18.48
C HIS A 347 14.06 23.14 18.91
N ASP A 348 14.24 22.22 17.96
CA ASP A 348 14.84 20.91 18.21
C ASP A 348 16.19 20.78 17.50
N SER A 349 17.26 20.63 18.29
CA SER A 349 18.61 20.36 17.77
C SER A 349 19.12 21.44 16.81
N GLY A 350 18.73 22.68 17.05
CA GLY A 350 19.08 23.84 16.22
C GLY A 350 18.21 24.01 14.96
N VAL A 351 17.19 23.17 14.78
CA VAL A 351 16.26 23.24 13.65
C VAL A 351 14.88 23.68 14.16
N PRO A 352 14.28 24.74 13.60
CA PRO A 352 12.91 25.13 13.94
C PRO A 352 11.90 24.20 13.26
N TYR A 353 10.82 23.87 13.97
CA TYR A 353 9.71 23.08 13.49
C TYR A 353 8.40 23.80 13.81
N PHE A 354 7.70 24.22 12.77
CA PHE A 354 6.56 25.12 12.86
C PHE A 354 5.26 24.35 12.95
N ILE A 355 4.35 24.82 13.81
CA ILE A 355 2.99 24.29 13.95
C ILE A 355 2.02 25.43 13.67
N ARG A 356 1.13 25.26 12.68
CA ARG A 356 0.09 26.24 12.32
C ARG A 356 -1.29 25.58 12.41
N PRO A 357 -2.12 25.97 13.40
CA PRO A 357 -3.45 25.41 13.58
C PRO A 357 -4.50 26.08 12.68
N VAL A 358 -5.35 25.25 12.08
CA VAL A 358 -6.59 25.64 11.42
C VAL A 358 -7.75 25.06 12.23
N SER A 359 -8.66 25.91 12.68
CA SER A 359 -9.84 25.53 13.45
C SER A 359 -11.10 25.56 12.58
N VAL A 360 -12.11 24.80 12.98
CA VAL A 360 -13.46 24.91 12.40
C VAL A 360 -14.36 25.72 13.33
N LEU A 361 -14.90 26.85 12.85
CA LEU A 361 -15.71 27.79 13.64
C LEU A 361 -17.22 27.54 13.56
N GLY A 362 -17.64 26.69 12.64
CA GLY A 362 -19.04 26.49 12.30
C GLY A 362 -19.37 25.04 12.04
N LYS A 363 -20.64 24.80 11.71
CA LYS A 363 -21.06 23.47 11.26
C LYS A 363 -21.02 23.41 9.74
N PRO A 364 -20.51 22.31 9.17
CA PRO A 364 -20.75 21.99 7.78
C PRO A 364 -22.25 21.95 7.47
N THR A 365 -22.62 22.29 6.25
CA THR A 365 -24.01 22.26 5.78
C THR A 365 -24.56 20.83 5.68
N SER A 366 -23.70 19.87 5.38
CA SER A 366 -23.97 18.44 5.34
C SER A 366 -22.79 17.68 5.93
N SER A 367 -23.01 16.43 6.35
CA SER A 367 -21.97 15.55 6.85
C SER A 367 -22.07 14.17 6.21
N PHE A 368 -20.94 13.59 5.85
CA PHE A 368 -20.83 12.24 5.31
C PHE A 368 -19.54 11.59 5.83
N PRO A 369 -19.48 10.25 5.95
CA PRO A 369 -18.26 9.55 6.37
C PRO A 369 -17.06 9.94 5.50
N GLY A 370 -15.92 10.26 6.12
CA GLY A 370 -14.70 10.60 5.39
C GLY A 370 -14.61 12.05 4.89
N MET A 371 -15.59 12.90 5.21
CA MET A 371 -15.64 14.29 4.71
C MET A 371 -14.39 15.11 5.05
N LEU A 372 -13.75 14.86 6.20
CA LEU A 372 -12.55 15.59 6.61
C LEU A 372 -11.34 15.17 5.79
N GLN A 373 -11.19 13.86 5.49
CA GLN A 373 -10.14 13.36 4.60
C GLN A 373 -10.30 13.94 3.19
N VAL A 374 -11.53 14.00 2.67
CA VAL A 374 -11.82 14.62 1.36
C VAL A 374 -11.45 16.10 1.38
N ALA A 375 -11.83 16.84 2.42
CA ALA A 375 -11.51 18.26 2.56
C ALA A 375 -9.99 18.53 2.69
N MET A 376 -9.23 17.55 3.17
CA MET A 376 -7.77 17.65 3.28
C MET A 376 -7.02 17.05 2.08
N SER A 377 -7.73 16.58 1.05
CA SER A 377 -7.10 16.03 -0.15
C SER A 377 -6.22 17.08 -0.83
N GLY A 378 -4.93 16.77 -1.00
CA GLY A 378 -3.91 17.70 -1.52
C GLY A 378 -3.15 18.52 -0.48
N ILE A 379 -3.47 18.41 0.82
CA ILE A 379 -2.66 19.02 1.89
C ILE A 379 -1.65 17.99 2.42
N GLU A 380 -0.40 18.13 2.01
CA GLU A 380 0.70 17.29 2.48
C GLU A 380 1.47 17.90 3.64
N SER A 381 1.17 17.45 4.85
CA SER A 381 1.84 17.94 6.03
C SER A 381 1.84 16.89 7.13
N GLU A 382 2.90 16.87 7.93
CA GLU A 382 2.79 16.27 9.26
C GLU A 382 1.67 16.99 10.00
N SER A 383 0.80 16.24 10.65
CA SER A 383 -0.40 16.86 11.20
C SER A 383 -0.90 16.16 12.46
N LEU A 384 -1.43 16.98 13.36
CA LEU A 384 -2.19 16.54 14.51
C LEU A 384 -3.61 17.07 14.37
N ILE A 385 -4.50 16.21 13.88
CA ILE A 385 -5.92 16.49 13.81
C ILE A 385 -6.54 16.05 15.12
N THR A 386 -7.14 16.99 15.84
CA THR A 386 -7.80 16.72 17.11
C THR A 386 -9.23 17.21 17.07
N ILE A 387 -10.16 16.28 17.27
CA ILE A 387 -11.56 16.58 17.55
C ILE A 387 -11.75 16.41 19.05
N ASN A 388 -12.01 17.50 19.75
CA ASN A 388 -12.33 17.48 21.16
C ASN A 388 -13.83 17.58 21.34
N TRP A 389 -14.38 16.89 22.35
CA TRP A 389 -15.78 17.06 22.72
C TRP A 389 -16.00 17.06 24.23
N SER A 390 -17.11 17.68 24.63
CA SER A 390 -17.70 17.45 25.95
C SER A 390 -19.15 17.05 25.84
N VAL A 391 -19.60 16.15 26.71
CA VAL A 391 -21.00 15.72 26.78
C VAL A 391 -21.74 16.65 27.76
N PRO A 392 -22.70 17.47 27.30
CA PRO A 392 -23.50 18.31 28.18
C PRO A 392 -24.37 17.46 29.11
N SER A 393 -24.76 18.02 30.26
CA SER A 393 -25.78 17.37 31.09
C SER A 393 -27.15 17.44 30.41
N PRO A 394 -28.05 16.47 30.65
CA PRO A 394 -29.40 16.48 30.07
C PRO A 394 -30.15 17.80 30.34
N ILE A 395 -29.97 18.35 31.54
CA ILE A 395 -30.57 19.64 31.96
C ILE A 395 -30.02 20.80 31.12
N ALA A 396 -28.70 20.88 30.94
CA ALA A 396 -28.07 21.94 30.14
C ALA A 396 -28.51 21.87 28.67
N MET A 397 -28.62 20.65 28.12
CA MET A 397 -29.11 20.42 26.77
C MET A 397 -30.57 20.86 26.61
N MET A 398 -31.45 20.43 27.51
CA MET A 398 -32.86 20.84 27.50
C MET A 398 -32.98 22.37 27.57
N SER A 399 -32.26 23.02 28.49
CA SER A 399 -32.25 24.47 28.60
C SER A 399 -31.87 25.16 27.28
N ARG A 400 -30.82 24.68 26.59
CA ARG A 400 -30.41 25.21 25.28
C ARG A 400 -31.50 25.06 24.20
N LEU A 401 -32.13 23.89 24.11
CA LEU A 401 -33.21 23.64 23.14
C LEU A 401 -34.43 24.51 23.40
N TRP A 402 -34.80 24.68 24.66
CA TRP A 402 -35.89 25.57 25.07
C TRP A 402 -35.59 27.04 24.73
N THR A 403 -34.40 27.53 25.04
CA THR A 403 -33.99 28.91 24.72
C THR A 403 -33.98 29.14 23.20
N ARG A 404 -33.45 28.19 22.42
CA ARG A 404 -33.42 28.28 20.96
C ARG A 404 -34.83 28.27 20.36
N GLY A 405 -35.71 27.39 20.87
CA GLY A 405 -37.12 27.37 20.48
C GLY A 405 -37.83 28.69 20.76
N ARG A 406 -37.61 29.30 21.95
CA ARG A 406 -38.17 30.62 22.29
C ARG A 406 -37.65 31.75 21.40
N MET A 407 -36.34 31.78 21.12
CA MET A 407 -35.75 32.79 20.22
C MET A 407 -36.35 32.68 18.82
N GLN A 408 -36.55 31.45 18.34
CA GLN A 408 -37.12 31.21 17.03
C GLN A 408 -38.59 31.63 16.95
N SER A 409 -39.41 31.24 17.94
CA SER A 409 -40.80 31.71 18.04
C SER A 409 -40.89 33.23 18.18
N GLY A 410 -39.92 33.86 18.85
CA GLY A 410 -39.80 35.32 18.93
C GLY A 410 -39.51 35.97 17.58
N LYS A 411 -38.58 35.43 16.78
CA LYS A 411 -38.31 35.89 15.40
C LYS A 411 -39.53 35.75 14.49
N GLU A 412 -40.24 34.62 14.59
CA GLU A 412 -41.51 34.38 13.88
C GLU A 412 -42.58 35.42 14.27
N ALA A 413 -42.76 35.66 15.58
CA ALA A 413 -43.72 36.64 16.09
C ALA A 413 -43.39 38.09 15.67
N MET A 414 -42.10 38.41 15.55
CA MET A 414 -41.63 39.73 15.12
C MET A 414 -41.52 39.89 13.60
N LYS A 415 -41.80 38.84 12.80
CA LYS A 415 -41.62 38.82 11.33
C LYS A 415 -40.20 39.22 10.89
N ILE A 416 -39.19 38.84 11.66
CA ILE A 416 -37.79 39.17 11.37
C ILE A 416 -37.14 37.98 10.64
N GLY A 417 -36.85 38.17 9.34
CA GLY A 417 -36.21 37.18 8.47
C GLY A 417 -37.17 36.55 7.45
N ASP A 418 -36.61 35.74 6.56
CA ASP A 418 -37.38 35.01 5.54
C ASP A 418 -38.29 33.94 6.19
N LYS A 419 -39.55 33.93 5.76
CA LYS A 419 -40.60 33.05 6.30
C LYS A 419 -40.27 31.57 6.05
N ASP A 420 -39.71 31.25 4.88
CA ASP A 420 -39.40 29.87 4.51
C ASP A 420 -38.20 29.34 5.29
N LEU A 421 -37.19 30.20 5.50
CA LEU A 421 -36.02 29.90 6.34
C LEU A 421 -36.41 29.65 7.81
N LEU A 422 -37.34 30.45 8.36
CA LEU A 422 -37.84 30.28 9.72
C LEU A 422 -38.63 28.97 9.88
N ALA A 423 -39.45 28.61 8.89
CA ALA A 423 -40.18 27.35 8.87
C ALA A 423 -39.24 26.14 8.80
N GLN A 424 -38.19 26.21 7.98
CA GLN A 424 -37.16 25.19 7.89
C GLN A 424 -36.42 25.00 9.22
N GLN A 425 -35.98 26.09 9.84
CA GLN A 425 -35.34 26.05 11.17
C GLN A 425 -36.22 25.38 12.23
N ARG A 426 -37.55 25.50 12.11
CA ARG A 426 -38.51 24.99 13.10
C ARG A 426 -38.65 23.49 12.95
N ASN A 427 -38.80 23.05 11.70
CA ASN A 427 -38.84 21.64 11.36
C ASN A 427 -37.53 20.95 11.79
N ASP A 428 -36.39 21.58 11.56
CA ASP A 428 -35.09 21.04 11.98
C ASP A 428 -34.96 20.96 13.51
N LEU A 429 -35.44 21.97 14.24
CA LEU A 429 -35.42 21.96 15.71
C LEU A 429 -36.34 20.87 16.29
N GLU A 430 -37.50 20.61 15.69
CA GLU A 430 -38.38 19.51 16.07
C GLU A 430 -37.79 18.13 15.71
N LYS A 431 -37.17 17.98 14.54
CA LYS A 431 -36.43 16.75 14.17
C LYS A 431 -35.29 16.44 15.14
N VAL A 432 -34.57 17.47 15.57
CA VAL A 432 -33.50 17.33 16.56
C VAL A 432 -34.08 16.89 17.90
N LYS A 433 -35.17 17.50 18.38
CA LYS A 433 -35.83 17.07 19.62
C LYS A 433 -36.31 15.62 19.54
N SER A 434 -36.94 15.23 18.44
CA SER A 434 -37.48 13.87 18.26
C SER A 434 -36.38 12.80 18.21
N LYS A 435 -35.25 13.09 17.54
CA LYS A 435 -34.06 12.19 17.52
C LYS A 435 -33.48 11.97 18.92
N ILE A 436 -33.46 12.99 19.79
CA ILE A 436 -32.96 12.86 21.17
C ILE A 436 -33.93 12.07 22.05
N SER A 437 -35.23 12.30 21.88
CA SER A 437 -36.28 11.68 22.71
C SER A 437 -36.64 10.26 22.27
N ALA A 438 -36.03 9.74 21.21
CA ALA A 438 -36.30 8.40 20.71
C ALA A 438 -35.89 7.33 21.74
N GLU A 439 -36.84 6.49 22.15
CA GLU A 439 -36.60 5.38 23.10
C GLU A 439 -35.86 4.18 22.47
N ASN A 440 -35.69 4.18 21.14
CA ASN A 440 -35.12 3.06 20.41
C ASN A 440 -33.58 3.04 20.54
N ALA A 441 -33.04 2.01 21.18
CA ALA A 441 -31.60 1.92 21.50
C ALA A 441 -30.67 2.00 20.27
N ASN A 442 -31.15 1.56 19.09
CA ASN A 442 -30.39 1.51 17.83
C ASN A 442 -30.32 2.84 17.05
N ASN A 443 -31.00 3.89 17.52
CA ASN A 443 -31.07 5.22 16.88
C ASN A 443 -30.91 6.37 17.90
N ARG A 444 -30.29 6.08 19.05
CA ARG A 444 -30.12 7.06 20.12
C ARG A 444 -29.08 8.10 19.71
N GLU A 445 -29.48 9.37 19.68
CA GLU A 445 -28.57 10.50 19.46
C GLU A 445 -28.22 11.19 20.78
N GLN A 446 -26.98 11.63 20.92
CA GLN A 446 -26.50 12.44 22.03
C GLN A 446 -25.90 13.77 21.52
N PHE A 447 -25.98 14.80 22.36
CA PHE A 447 -25.34 16.08 22.09
C PHE A 447 -23.88 16.11 22.53
N PHE A 448 -23.04 16.71 21.70
CA PHE A 448 -21.64 16.97 21.97
C PHE A 448 -21.34 18.45 21.71
N ASP A 449 -20.64 19.12 22.63
CA ASP A 449 -19.99 20.39 22.34
C ASP A 449 -18.60 20.07 21.78
N VAL A 450 -18.37 20.30 20.49
CA VAL A 450 -17.21 19.81 19.71
C VAL A 450 -16.34 20.96 19.24
N SER A 451 -15.03 20.85 19.37
CA SER A 451 -14.08 21.74 18.69
C SER A 451 -13.10 20.91 17.86
N LEU A 452 -12.91 21.29 16.60
CA LEU A 452 -11.99 20.63 15.66
C LEU A 452 -10.82 21.55 15.34
N HIS A 453 -9.62 21.03 15.54
CA HIS A 453 -8.35 21.70 15.26
C HIS A 453 -7.45 20.80 14.42
N ILE A 454 -6.89 21.34 13.35
CA ILE A 454 -5.93 20.67 12.47
C ILE A 454 -4.62 21.44 12.59
N ASN A 455 -3.65 20.84 13.28
CA ASN A 455 -2.33 21.44 13.46
C ASN A 455 -1.43 20.92 12.34
N LEU A 456 -1.18 21.75 11.33
CA LEU A 456 -0.22 21.45 10.27
C LEU A 456 1.19 21.71 10.78
N MET A 457 2.14 20.87 10.40
CA MET A 457 3.48 20.85 10.97
C MET A 457 4.55 20.65 9.90
N GLY A 458 5.70 21.31 10.07
CA GLY A 458 6.79 21.18 9.11
C GLY A 458 8.03 22.02 9.43
N PHE A 459 9.08 21.83 8.64
CA PHE A 459 10.37 22.51 8.83
C PHE A 459 10.47 23.88 8.14
N VAL A 460 9.60 24.17 7.18
CA VAL A 460 9.62 25.40 6.39
C VAL A 460 8.40 26.25 6.74
N GLU A 461 8.61 27.39 7.39
CA GLU A 461 7.52 28.23 7.90
C GLU A 461 6.53 28.65 6.82
N SER A 462 7.03 29.20 5.71
CA SER A 462 6.20 29.71 4.61
C SER A 462 5.31 28.61 4.03
N GLN A 463 5.85 27.41 3.83
CA GLN A 463 5.11 26.26 3.32
C GLN A 463 3.96 25.88 4.26
N VAL A 464 4.22 25.76 5.56
CA VAL A 464 3.17 25.40 6.55
C VAL A 464 2.13 26.52 6.65
N ASP A 465 2.55 27.78 6.57
CA ASP A 465 1.65 28.93 6.58
C ASP A 465 0.74 28.99 5.34
N ASP A 466 1.27 28.67 4.15
CA ASP A 466 0.52 28.57 2.90
C ASP A 466 -0.46 27.40 2.91
N GLN A 467 -0.03 26.23 3.39
CA GLN A 467 -0.90 25.06 3.56
C GLN A 467 -2.04 25.34 4.55
N ALA A 468 -1.78 26.09 5.62
CA ALA A 468 -2.83 26.50 6.55
C ALA A 468 -3.85 27.44 5.90
N MET A 469 -3.41 28.34 5.01
CA MET A 469 -4.30 29.22 4.23
C MET A 469 -5.11 28.44 3.20
N GLN A 470 -4.50 27.46 2.52
CA GLN A 470 -5.20 26.58 1.61
C GLN A 470 -6.29 25.78 2.35
N LEU A 471 -5.92 25.16 3.47
CA LEU A 471 -6.84 24.36 4.28
C LEU A 471 -8.00 25.18 4.85
N GLU A 472 -7.78 26.43 5.27
CA GLU A 472 -8.84 27.35 5.68
C GLU A 472 -9.95 27.47 4.62
N ASN A 473 -9.56 27.58 3.34
CA ASN A 473 -10.49 27.69 2.23
C ASN A 473 -11.19 26.35 1.90
N MET A 474 -10.54 25.21 2.17
CA MET A 474 -11.06 23.88 1.86
C MET A 474 -12.06 23.36 2.91
N LEU A 475 -12.04 23.86 4.14
CA LEU A 475 -12.91 23.43 5.24
C LEU A 475 -14.31 24.05 5.19
N TRP A 476 -15.06 23.78 4.10
CA TRP A 476 -16.50 24.05 3.96
C TRP A 476 -16.93 25.50 4.29
N ARG A 477 -16.06 26.49 4.01
CA ARG A 477 -16.26 27.93 4.36
C ARG A 477 -16.41 28.22 5.86
N VAL A 478 -16.11 27.25 6.71
CA VAL A 478 -16.13 27.37 8.18
C VAL A 478 -14.76 27.13 8.80
N GLY A 479 -13.76 26.83 7.99
CA GLY A 479 -12.35 26.84 8.35
C GLY A 479 -11.89 28.23 8.77
N HIS A 480 -10.89 28.24 9.64
CA HIS A 480 -10.28 29.47 10.13
C HIS A 480 -8.83 29.22 10.50
N LYS A 481 -7.91 29.87 9.79
CA LYS A 481 -6.49 29.88 10.17
C LYS A 481 -6.35 30.71 11.43
N GLU A 482 -5.86 30.09 12.51
CA GLU A 482 -5.70 30.80 13.78
C GLU A 482 -4.51 31.76 13.71
N SER A 483 -4.79 33.06 13.74
CA SER A 483 -3.77 34.12 13.72
C SER A 483 -3.50 34.74 15.08
N LEU A 484 -4.47 34.68 16.00
CA LEU A 484 -4.42 35.32 17.32
C LEU A 484 -4.53 34.32 18.48
N ARG A 485 -4.93 33.08 18.20
CA ARG A 485 -5.23 32.06 19.22
C ARG A 485 -4.59 30.71 18.92
N GLY A 486 -3.51 30.73 18.14
CA GLY A 486 -2.77 29.55 17.73
C GLY A 486 -2.23 28.75 18.91
N ASP A 487 -1.61 29.41 19.90
CA ASP A 487 -1.15 28.74 21.13
C ASP A 487 -2.28 27.95 21.83
N ALA A 488 -3.45 28.57 21.99
CA ALA A 488 -4.60 27.93 22.62
C ALA A 488 -5.12 26.73 21.81
N ALA A 489 -5.13 26.83 20.48
CA ALA A 489 -5.52 25.75 19.58
C ALA A 489 -4.55 24.54 19.67
N VAL A 490 -3.25 24.79 19.60
CA VAL A 490 -2.22 23.74 19.71
C VAL A 490 -2.30 23.05 21.07
N ARG A 491 -2.42 23.81 22.18
CA ARG A 491 -2.55 23.23 23.53
C ARG A 491 -3.75 22.32 23.66
N ASN A 492 -4.93 22.75 23.19
CA ASN A 492 -6.15 21.96 23.25
C ASN A 492 -6.09 20.72 22.36
N SER A 493 -5.18 20.70 21.38
CA SER A 493 -5.01 19.56 20.48
C SER A 493 -4.14 18.45 21.06
N MET A 494 -3.26 18.78 22.02
CA MET A 494 -2.35 17.81 22.62
C MET A 494 -3.08 16.72 23.42
N PRO A 495 -2.56 15.48 23.45
CA PRO A 495 -3.17 14.39 24.20
C PRO A 495 -3.37 14.75 25.68
N LEU A 496 -4.59 14.55 26.20
CA LEU A 496 -5.03 14.82 27.58
C LEU A 496 -5.19 16.30 27.99
N ASN A 497 -4.80 17.24 27.12
CA ASN A 497 -4.79 18.66 27.45
C ASN A 497 -6.13 19.37 27.24
N PHE A 498 -7.11 18.72 26.61
CA PHE A 498 -8.42 19.34 26.39
C PHE A 498 -9.15 19.61 27.72
N ARG A 499 -9.61 20.85 27.91
CA ARG A 499 -10.35 21.29 29.11
C ARG A 499 -11.64 22.01 28.73
N LYS A 500 -12.78 21.45 29.16
CA LYS A 500 -14.11 22.04 28.93
C LYS A 500 -14.24 23.48 29.44
N SER A 501 -13.56 23.83 30.53
CA SER A 501 -13.60 25.19 31.09
C SER A 501 -12.97 26.24 30.16
N SER A 502 -11.88 25.88 29.46
CA SER A 502 -11.19 26.79 28.54
C SER A 502 -12.04 27.13 27.31
N MET A 503 -13.01 26.26 26.95
CA MET A 503 -13.87 26.51 25.79
C MET A 503 -14.75 27.76 25.91
N LYS A 504 -15.13 28.16 27.12
CA LYS A 504 -15.91 29.39 27.33
C LYS A 504 -15.18 30.65 26.84
N LEU A 505 -13.85 30.65 26.96
CA LEU A 505 -12.98 31.73 26.51
C LEU A 505 -12.56 31.52 25.06
N PHE A 506 -12.25 30.28 24.69
CA PHE A 506 -11.73 29.95 23.36
C PHE A 506 -12.79 30.06 22.25
N ARG A 507 -14.06 29.74 22.54
CA ARG A 507 -15.22 29.89 21.65
C ARG A 507 -15.02 29.25 20.26
N ARG A 508 -14.54 28.01 20.27
CA ARG A 508 -14.39 27.15 19.08
C ARG A 508 -15.30 25.94 19.12
N ASP A 509 -16.16 25.84 20.13
CA ASP A 509 -17.09 24.73 20.29
C ASP A 509 -18.40 24.95 19.51
N THR A 510 -18.76 23.96 18.70
CA THR A 510 -20.01 23.87 17.98
C THR A 510 -20.80 22.64 18.47
N PRO A 511 -22.14 22.70 18.57
CA PRO A 511 -22.90 21.59 19.14
C PRO A 511 -23.22 20.52 18.09
N HIS A 512 -22.64 19.31 18.12
CA HIS A 512 -22.94 18.23 17.17
C HIS A 512 -23.84 17.15 17.77
N LEU A 513 -24.57 16.46 16.89
CA LEU A 513 -25.19 15.17 17.20
C LEU A 513 -24.17 14.04 17.02
N THR A 514 -24.46 12.87 17.57
CA THR A 514 -23.60 11.68 17.48
C THR A 514 -23.27 11.36 16.02
N GLU A 515 -24.28 11.30 15.16
CA GLU A 515 -24.14 11.02 13.72
C GLU A 515 -23.20 12.02 13.03
N SER A 516 -23.38 13.32 13.25
CA SER A 516 -22.53 14.34 12.63
C SER A 516 -21.10 14.31 13.16
N LEU A 517 -20.90 13.98 14.45
CA LEU A 517 -19.57 13.85 15.03
C LEU A 517 -18.85 12.61 14.50
N SER A 518 -19.54 11.48 14.33
CA SER A 518 -18.89 10.28 13.78
C SER A 518 -18.43 10.47 12.33
N HIS A 519 -19.20 11.20 11.51
CA HIS A 519 -18.78 11.58 10.14
C HIS A 519 -17.52 12.45 10.09
N LEU A 520 -17.31 13.30 11.11
CA LEU A 520 -16.14 14.19 11.18
C LEU A 520 -14.85 13.45 11.57
N CYS A 521 -14.95 12.30 12.24
CA CYS A 521 -13.77 11.56 12.71
C CYS A 521 -12.95 10.99 11.53
N PRO A 522 -11.66 11.37 11.39
CA PRO A 522 -10.90 11.05 10.19
C PRO A 522 -10.22 9.67 10.24
N PHE A 523 -10.96 8.59 10.48
CA PHE A 523 -10.41 7.23 10.72
C PHE A 523 -10.24 6.35 9.48
N PHE A 524 -10.69 6.80 8.31
CA PHE A 524 -10.43 6.13 7.04
C PHE A 524 -9.03 6.46 6.52
N VAL A 525 -8.33 5.43 6.03
CA VAL A 525 -7.00 5.48 5.41
C VAL A 525 -7.06 4.87 4.01
N GLU A 526 -6.12 5.22 3.15
CA GLU A 526 -5.94 4.56 1.86
C GLU A 526 -5.49 3.11 2.02
N TYR A 527 -5.44 2.38 0.90
CA TYR A 527 -4.95 1.00 0.84
C TYR A 527 -3.69 0.79 1.69
N GLN A 528 -3.76 -0.17 2.62
CA GLN A 528 -2.72 -0.40 3.62
C GLN A 528 -1.76 -1.56 3.28
N GLY A 529 -1.99 -2.25 2.16
CA GLY A 529 -1.22 -3.45 1.80
C GLY A 529 -1.53 -4.66 2.71
N CYS A 530 -0.66 -5.66 2.65
CA CYS A 530 -0.72 -6.84 3.52
C CYS A 530 0.19 -6.69 4.75
N SER A 531 0.01 -7.57 5.74
CA SER A 531 0.89 -7.60 6.92
C SER A 531 2.24 -8.29 6.66
N ASP A 532 2.33 -9.12 5.62
CA ASP A 532 3.53 -9.87 5.27
C ASP A 532 4.49 -8.99 4.44
N PRO A 533 5.69 -8.66 4.93
CA PRO A 533 6.62 -7.82 4.18
C PRO A 533 7.40 -8.67 3.17
N ALA A 534 7.21 -8.48 1.87
CA ALA A 534 8.11 -8.98 0.82
C ALA A 534 8.54 -7.87 -0.14
N ILE A 535 7.58 -7.05 -0.53
CA ILE A 535 7.76 -5.90 -1.40
C ILE A 535 7.34 -4.67 -0.61
N LEU A 536 8.22 -3.67 -0.50
CA LEU A 536 7.94 -2.39 0.14
C LEU A 536 7.66 -1.33 -0.93
N MET A 537 6.45 -0.78 -0.91
CA MET A 537 6.00 0.32 -1.78
C MET A 537 5.41 1.43 -0.92
N ASN A 538 4.87 2.49 -1.53
CA ASN A 538 4.08 3.51 -0.86
C ASN A 538 2.69 3.61 -1.51
N ASN A 539 1.63 3.92 -0.76
CA ASN A 539 0.36 4.35 -1.35
C ASN A 539 0.43 5.84 -1.79
N ARG A 540 -0.67 6.38 -2.31
CA ARG A 540 -0.73 7.78 -2.79
C ARG A 540 -0.62 8.80 -1.67
N ALA A 541 -1.07 8.47 -0.46
CA ALA A 541 -0.80 9.27 0.73
C ALA A 541 0.67 9.20 1.19
N GLY A 542 1.53 8.48 0.48
CA GLY A 542 2.94 8.31 0.82
C GLY A 542 3.19 7.26 1.90
N GLN A 543 2.16 6.63 2.45
CA GLN A 543 2.35 5.65 3.51
C GLN A 543 3.04 4.39 2.98
N PRO A 544 4.12 3.91 3.62
CA PRO A 544 4.75 2.66 3.21
C PRO A 544 3.80 1.47 3.45
N ILE A 545 3.65 0.63 2.43
CA ILE A 545 2.78 -0.54 2.42
C ILE A 545 3.57 -1.78 1.98
N TYR A 546 3.07 -2.96 2.36
CA TYR A 546 3.64 -4.22 1.92
C TYR A 546 2.77 -4.94 0.90
N LEU A 547 3.44 -5.65 0.00
CA LEU A 547 2.85 -6.64 -0.88
C LEU A 547 3.65 -7.95 -0.77
N ASP A 548 2.98 -9.09 -0.93
CA ASP A 548 3.63 -10.40 -0.99
C ASP A 548 2.81 -11.34 -1.88
N LEU A 549 3.43 -11.86 -2.95
CA LEU A 549 2.78 -12.80 -3.87
C LEU A 549 2.46 -14.15 -3.22
N TRP A 550 3.20 -14.52 -2.19
CA TRP A 550 2.97 -15.76 -1.43
C TRP A 550 2.47 -15.48 -0.01
N GLY A 551 1.91 -14.28 0.21
CA GLY A 551 1.38 -13.87 1.50
C GLY A 551 0.19 -14.72 1.96
N GLN A 552 -0.15 -14.63 3.25
CA GLN A 552 -1.20 -15.47 3.84
C GLN A 552 -2.62 -15.12 3.35
N MET A 553 -2.77 -13.95 2.73
CA MET A 553 -4.06 -13.45 2.25
C MET A 553 -4.47 -14.01 0.89
N THR A 554 -3.56 -14.65 0.14
CA THR A 554 -3.80 -15.13 -1.22
C THR A 554 -3.69 -16.65 -1.33
N ASN A 555 -4.37 -17.20 -2.34
CA ASN A 555 -4.39 -18.64 -2.61
C ASN A 555 -3.22 -19.08 -3.49
N THR A 556 -2.73 -18.16 -4.32
CA THR A 556 -1.76 -18.40 -5.39
C THR A 556 -0.87 -17.17 -5.56
N ALA A 557 0.34 -17.35 -6.10
CA ALA A 557 1.19 -16.26 -6.55
C ALA A 557 0.98 -15.89 -8.03
N HIS A 558 -0.05 -16.47 -8.66
CA HIS A 558 -0.36 -16.18 -10.05
C HIS A 558 -0.78 -14.71 -10.18
N SER A 559 -0.21 -14.04 -11.18
CA SER A 559 -0.41 -12.61 -11.38
C SER A 559 -0.70 -12.27 -12.84
N LEU A 560 -1.47 -11.20 -13.05
CA LEU A 560 -1.59 -10.54 -14.36
C LEU A 560 -0.96 -9.15 -14.27
N ILE A 561 -0.21 -8.77 -15.30
CA ILE A 561 0.35 -7.43 -15.45
C ILE A 561 -0.14 -6.85 -16.78
N CYS A 562 -0.76 -5.68 -16.75
CA CYS A 562 -1.32 -5.04 -17.93
C CYS A 562 -0.97 -3.56 -17.98
N GLY A 563 -0.75 -3.03 -19.17
CA GLY A 563 -0.51 -1.61 -19.40
C GLY A 563 -0.15 -1.37 -20.86
N SER A 564 -0.49 -0.22 -21.42
CA SER A 564 -0.14 0.09 -22.82
C SER A 564 1.38 0.03 -23.07
N THR A 565 1.83 0.03 -24.33
CA THR A 565 3.28 0.19 -24.62
C THR A 565 3.81 1.45 -23.93
N GLY A 566 5.09 1.44 -23.53
CA GLY A 566 5.76 2.61 -22.91
C GLY A 566 5.35 2.94 -21.46
N THR A 567 4.23 2.42 -20.96
CA THR A 567 3.72 2.71 -19.60
C THR A 567 4.58 2.21 -18.44
N GLY A 568 5.65 1.44 -18.71
CA GLY A 568 6.58 0.96 -17.69
C GLY A 568 6.32 -0.46 -17.17
N LYS A 569 5.53 -1.31 -17.87
CA LYS A 569 5.27 -2.72 -17.50
C LYS A 569 6.54 -3.48 -17.07
N SER A 570 7.54 -3.55 -17.94
CA SER A 570 8.78 -4.29 -17.69
C SER A 570 9.61 -3.65 -16.57
N PHE A 571 9.57 -2.33 -16.43
CA PHE A 571 10.23 -1.62 -15.32
C PHE A 571 9.59 -1.98 -13.97
N THR A 572 8.25 -1.95 -13.90
CA THR A 572 7.48 -2.38 -12.72
C THR A 572 7.75 -3.84 -12.39
N PHE A 573 7.72 -4.74 -13.39
CA PHE A 573 7.98 -6.16 -13.16
C PHE A 573 9.43 -6.43 -12.68
N ASN A 574 10.43 -5.76 -13.25
CA ASN A 574 11.82 -5.82 -12.76
C ASN A 574 11.93 -5.41 -11.28
N ASN A 575 11.26 -4.32 -10.87
CA ASN A 575 11.25 -3.87 -9.48
C ASN A 575 10.57 -4.89 -8.55
N LEU A 576 9.44 -5.48 -8.97
CA LEU A 576 8.78 -6.55 -8.21
C LEU A 576 9.70 -7.77 -8.05
N LEU A 577 10.35 -8.22 -9.13
CA LEU A 577 11.31 -9.34 -9.09
C LEU A 577 12.46 -9.08 -8.14
N MET A 578 13.05 -7.89 -8.18
CA MET A 578 14.13 -7.51 -7.27
C MET A 578 13.70 -7.53 -5.81
N ALA A 579 12.52 -6.99 -5.50
CA ALA A 579 11.98 -6.98 -4.14
C ALA A 579 11.68 -8.42 -3.65
N LEU A 580 11.07 -9.26 -4.49
CA LEU A 580 10.82 -10.66 -4.15
C LEU A 580 12.12 -11.47 -3.97
N ARG A 581 13.17 -11.12 -4.72
CA ARG A 581 14.49 -11.74 -4.59
C ARG A 581 15.12 -11.49 -3.23
N VAL A 582 14.94 -10.30 -2.66
CA VAL A 582 15.45 -9.94 -1.32
C VAL A 582 14.93 -10.90 -0.24
N LYS A 583 13.67 -11.30 -0.31
CA LYS A 583 13.05 -12.19 0.68
C LYS A 583 13.18 -13.67 0.34
N TYR A 584 12.89 -14.05 -0.91
CA TYR A 584 12.66 -15.45 -1.27
C TYR A 584 13.74 -16.07 -2.15
N ARG A 585 14.58 -15.25 -2.80
CA ARG A 585 15.51 -15.66 -3.86
C ARG A 585 14.89 -16.74 -4.79
N PRO A 586 13.74 -16.44 -5.42
CA PRO A 586 12.97 -17.44 -6.14
C PRO A 586 13.76 -17.94 -7.36
N LYS A 587 13.44 -19.17 -7.80
CA LYS A 587 13.83 -19.65 -9.13
C LYS A 587 13.01 -18.90 -10.17
N VAL A 588 13.64 -18.31 -11.19
CA VAL A 588 12.95 -17.47 -12.17
C VAL A 588 13.15 -17.97 -13.60
N TRP A 589 12.06 -18.10 -14.32
CA TRP A 589 12.03 -18.25 -15.77
C TRP A 589 11.20 -17.13 -16.40
N ILE A 590 11.75 -16.47 -17.41
CA ILE A 590 11.05 -15.41 -18.15
C ILE A 590 11.04 -15.79 -19.62
N ILE A 591 9.87 -15.81 -20.24
CA ILE A 591 9.71 -15.88 -21.69
C ILE A 591 9.45 -14.45 -22.15
N ASP A 592 10.46 -13.82 -22.73
CA ASP A 592 10.47 -12.40 -23.09
C ASP A 592 10.23 -12.21 -24.59
N LYS A 593 9.56 -11.13 -24.95
CA LYS A 593 9.42 -10.65 -26.33
C LYS A 593 10.14 -9.31 -26.44
N GLY A 594 11.46 -9.36 -26.65
CA GLY A 594 12.35 -8.21 -26.60
C GLY A 594 13.53 -8.43 -25.66
N ASP A 595 14.32 -7.38 -25.42
CA ASP A 595 15.52 -7.44 -24.56
C ASP A 595 15.27 -6.78 -23.17
N SER A 596 14.02 -6.72 -22.71
CA SER A 596 13.61 -5.96 -21.50
C SER A 596 14.20 -6.53 -20.20
N TYR A 597 14.50 -7.83 -20.16
CA TYR A 597 15.07 -8.49 -18.98
C TYR A 597 16.54 -8.91 -19.16
N GLU A 598 17.19 -8.55 -20.27
CA GLU A 598 18.60 -8.89 -20.52
C GLU A 598 19.51 -8.31 -19.43
N SER A 599 19.35 -7.02 -19.12
CA SER A 599 20.14 -6.35 -18.08
C SER A 599 20.04 -7.07 -16.73
N LEU A 600 18.81 -7.37 -16.27
CA LEU A 600 18.60 -8.09 -15.02
C LEU A 600 19.22 -9.49 -15.05
N CYS A 601 19.06 -10.21 -16.16
CA CYS A 601 19.65 -11.54 -16.35
C CYS A 601 21.17 -11.50 -16.20
N LEU A 602 21.85 -10.59 -16.92
CA LEU A 602 23.31 -10.44 -16.87
C LEU A 602 23.82 -10.04 -15.49
N VAL A 603 23.11 -9.14 -14.80
CA VAL A 603 23.44 -8.70 -13.43
C VAL A 603 23.36 -9.86 -12.43
N LEU A 604 22.41 -10.77 -12.63
CA LEU A 604 22.20 -11.92 -11.75
C LEU A 604 23.02 -13.15 -12.14
N ASP A 605 23.95 -13.01 -13.09
CA ASP A 605 24.71 -14.13 -13.68
C ASP A 605 23.78 -15.21 -14.25
N GLY A 606 22.66 -14.80 -14.82
CA GLY A 606 21.60 -15.63 -15.37
C GLY A 606 21.88 -16.17 -16.77
N ASN A 607 21.07 -17.16 -17.18
CA ASN A 607 21.11 -17.72 -18.52
C ASN A 607 20.19 -16.92 -19.45
N TYR A 608 20.77 -16.12 -20.34
CA TYR A 608 20.02 -15.43 -21.40
C TYR A 608 20.07 -16.23 -22.71
N ILE A 609 18.92 -16.75 -23.13
CA ILE A 609 18.77 -17.71 -24.22
C ILE A 609 17.96 -17.08 -25.35
N ARG A 610 18.59 -16.87 -26.51
CA ARG A 610 17.92 -16.33 -27.70
C ARG A 610 17.32 -17.44 -28.54
N LEU A 611 15.99 -17.48 -28.63
CA LEU A 611 15.28 -18.46 -29.46
C LEU A 611 15.12 -17.92 -30.88
N ALA A 612 15.41 -18.79 -31.86
CA ALA A 612 15.32 -18.47 -33.28
C ALA A 612 14.98 -19.72 -34.07
N THR A 613 14.26 -19.56 -35.18
CA THR A 613 13.95 -20.65 -36.11
C THR A 613 15.12 -20.99 -37.02
N GLU A 614 16.04 -20.05 -37.23
CA GLU A 614 17.21 -20.21 -38.09
C GLU A 614 18.46 -19.59 -37.46
N PRO A 615 19.67 -20.03 -37.86
CA PRO A 615 20.90 -19.42 -37.37
C PRO A 615 20.99 -17.94 -37.76
N PHE A 616 21.40 -17.09 -36.82
CA PHE A 616 21.65 -15.68 -37.10
C PHE A 616 22.93 -15.20 -36.42
N LYS A 617 23.52 -14.13 -36.95
CA LYS A 617 24.64 -13.44 -36.29
C LYS A 617 24.10 -12.39 -35.34
N GLU A 618 24.49 -12.49 -34.08
CA GLU A 618 24.19 -11.49 -33.08
C GLU A 618 24.88 -10.15 -33.44
N PRO A 619 24.15 -9.03 -33.53
CA PRO A 619 24.72 -7.76 -33.97
C PRO A 619 25.87 -7.25 -33.10
N ILE A 620 25.79 -7.49 -31.78
CA ILE A 620 26.73 -6.93 -30.80
C ILE A 620 28.01 -7.76 -30.72
N THR A 621 27.89 -9.08 -30.52
CA THR A 621 29.06 -9.95 -30.31
C THR A 621 29.60 -10.58 -31.59
N GLY A 622 28.84 -10.53 -32.69
CA GLY A 622 29.16 -11.20 -33.95
C GLY A 622 29.07 -12.74 -33.88
N ARG A 623 28.64 -13.30 -32.74
CA ARG A 623 28.50 -14.76 -32.55
C ARG A 623 27.33 -15.28 -33.38
N THR A 624 27.51 -16.46 -33.97
CA THR A 624 26.41 -17.19 -34.60
C THR A 624 25.59 -17.88 -33.51
N ILE A 625 24.33 -17.49 -33.38
CA ILE A 625 23.35 -18.14 -32.52
C ILE A 625 22.61 -19.16 -33.38
N ASN A 626 22.60 -20.41 -32.93
CA ASN A 626 21.85 -21.49 -33.59
C ASN A 626 20.51 -21.72 -32.87
N PRO A 627 19.48 -22.21 -33.57
CA PRO A 627 18.26 -22.69 -32.94
C PRO A 627 18.56 -23.70 -31.83
N ILE A 628 17.83 -23.60 -30.73
CA ILE A 628 17.98 -24.48 -29.56
C ILE A 628 16.81 -25.46 -29.55
N CYS A 629 17.13 -26.74 -29.40
CA CYS A 629 16.13 -27.79 -29.36
C CYS A 629 15.49 -27.91 -27.96
N ILE A 630 14.15 -27.83 -27.93
CA ILE A 630 13.29 -27.91 -26.74
C ILE A 630 12.58 -29.28 -26.71
N ASN A 631 13.13 -30.29 -27.39
CA ASN A 631 12.61 -31.66 -27.51
C ASN A 631 11.27 -31.96 -26.77
N PRO A 632 10.11 -31.95 -27.44
CA PRO A 632 8.82 -32.12 -26.80
C PRO A 632 8.56 -33.56 -26.34
N PHE A 633 9.37 -34.52 -26.81
CA PHE A 633 9.28 -35.94 -26.47
C PHE A 633 10.14 -36.32 -25.26
N TRP A 634 10.86 -35.37 -24.67
CA TRP A 634 11.67 -35.63 -23.48
C TRP A 634 10.83 -36.19 -22.33
N ILE A 635 11.40 -37.17 -21.63
CA ILE A 635 10.78 -37.90 -20.50
C ILE A 635 11.72 -37.92 -19.30
N GLY A 636 11.13 -37.96 -18.11
CA GLY A 636 11.85 -38.04 -16.85
C GLY A 636 12.65 -39.32 -16.72
N LYS A 637 13.63 -39.30 -15.81
CA LYS A 637 14.43 -40.47 -15.43
C LYS A 637 14.20 -40.79 -13.97
N ASN A 638 14.13 -42.08 -13.65
CA ASN A 638 14.06 -42.59 -12.28
C ASN A 638 15.42 -42.49 -11.57
N ASP A 639 15.49 -42.91 -10.31
CA ASP A 639 16.71 -42.86 -9.48
C ASP A 639 17.89 -43.67 -10.07
N ASP A 640 17.60 -44.71 -10.86
CA ASP A 640 18.61 -45.51 -11.57
C ASP A 640 19.09 -44.86 -12.89
N GLY A 641 18.56 -43.68 -13.22
CA GLY A 641 18.86 -42.96 -14.45
C GLY A 641 18.21 -43.56 -15.71
N ASN A 642 17.22 -44.44 -15.54
CA ASN A 642 16.44 -45.01 -16.64
C ASN A 642 15.19 -44.16 -16.91
N ASN A 643 14.80 -44.10 -18.17
CA ASN A 643 13.60 -43.42 -18.63
C ASN A 643 12.36 -43.98 -17.92
N GLU A 644 11.53 -43.08 -17.40
CA GLU A 644 10.26 -43.42 -16.78
C GLU A 644 9.12 -43.26 -17.79
N MET A 645 8.11 -44.12 -17.69
CA MET A 645 6.93 -44.03 -18.56
C MET A 645 6.18 -42.72 -18.29
N PRO A 646 5.87 -41.92 -19.33
CA PRO A 646 5.05 -40.72 -19.18
C PRO A 646 3.69 -41.03 -18.56
N THR A 647 3.17 -40.09 -17.79
CA THR A 647 1.81 -40.22 -17.24
C THR A 647 0.75 -40.08 -18.34
N LEU A 648 -0.48 -40.47 -18.05
CA LEU A 648 -1.62 -40.26 -18.97
C LEU A 648 -1.74 -38.78 -19.38
N GLU A 649 -1.60 -37.87 -18.43
CA GLU A 649 -1.68 -36.42 -18.64
C GLU A 649 -0.55 -35.93 -19.55
N ASP A 650 0.68 -36.44 -19.36
CA ASP A 650 1.83 -36.14 -20.22
C ASP A 650 1.58 -36.55 -21.67
N MET A 651 1.06 -37.75 -21.89
CA MET A 651 0.76 -38.25 -23.23
C MET A 651 -0.33 -37.42 -23.93
N PHE A 652 -1.39 -37.05 -23.21
CA PHE A 652 -2.42 -36.17 -23.75
C PHE A 652 -1.90 -34.77 -24.05
N PHE A 653 -0.99 -34.24 -23.23
CA PHE A 653 -0.35 -32.95 -23.48
C PHE A 653 0.46 -32.98 -24.78
N ILE A 654 1.30 -34.00 -24.97
CA ILE A 654 2.09 -34.17 -26.20
C ILE A 654 1.17 -34.34 -27.41
N ALA A 655 0.12 -35.17 -27.30
CA ALA A 655 -0.86 -35.34 -28.37
C ALA A 655 -1.53 -34.02 -28.77
N ARG A 656 -1.91 -33.18 -27.81
CA ARG A 656 -2.49 -31.85 -28.05
C ARG A 656 -1.50 -30.89 -28.70
N MET A 657 -0.23 -30.91 -28.28
CA MET A 657 0.82 -30.13 -28.92
C MET A 657 1.01 -30.55 -30.39
N LEU A 658 0.97 -31.86 -30.68
CA LEU A 658 1.03 -32.39 -32.05
C LEU A 658 -0.18 -31.96 -32.88
N VAL A 659 -1.40 -31.96 -32.30
CA VAL A 659 -2.59 -31.40 -32.96
C VAL A 659 -2.37 -29.94 -33.32
N MET A 660 -1.80 -29.13 -32.43
CA MET A 660 -1.52 -27.72 -32.70
C MET A 660 -0.50 -27.53 -33.84
N MET A 661 0.54 -28.37 -33.89
CA MET A 661 1.51 -28.40 -35.00
C MET A 661 0.83 -28.77 -36.33
N ILE A 662 -0.08 -29.74 -36.33
CA ILE A 662 -0.85 -30.16 -37.51
C ILE A 662 -1.78 -29.03 -37.99
N THR A 663 -2.53 -28.41 -37.07
CA THR A 663 -3.46 -27.31 -37.38
C THR A 663 -2.73 -26.10 -37.95
N SER A 664 -1.58 -25.75 -37.37
CA SER A 664 -0.75 -24.62 -37.84
C SER A 664 -0.22 -24.85 -39.25
N SER A 665 0.07 -26.10 -39.61
CA SER A 665 0.55 -26.47 -40.96
C SER A 665 -0.59 -26.55 -41.98
N ALA A 666 -1.80 -26.95 -41.54
CA ALA A 666 -2.97 -27.09 -42.41
C ALA A 666 -3.54 -25.75 -42.89
N ALA A 667 -3.40 -24.68 -42.09
CA ALA A 667 -3.84 -23.32 -42.44
C ALA A 667 -3.14 -22.77 -43.71
N GLU A 668 -1.97 -23.27 -44.06
CA GLU A 668 -1.22 -22.85 -45.26
C GLU A 668 -1.57 -23.66 -46.53
N GLN A 669 -2.17 -24.85 -46.42
CA GLN A 669 -2.20 -25.81 -47.55
C GLN A 669 -3.56 -26.38 -47.98
N SER A 670 -4.67 -26.32 -47.20
CA SER A 670 -5.97 -26.89 -47.66
C SER A 670 -7.18 -26.53 -46.78
N LYS A 671 -8.38 -26.39 -47.38
CA LYS A 671 -9.69 -26.21 -46.72
C LYS A 671 -10.31 -27.49 -46.11
N THR A 672 -9.62 -28.63 -46.14
CA THR A 672 -10.10 -29.89 -45.55
C THR A 672 -9.40 -30.15 -44.22
N SER A 673 -10.12 -30.14 -43.09
CA SER A 673 -9.54 -30.34 -41.76
C SER A 673 -9.01 -31.77 -41.61
N VAL A 674 -7.69 -31.93 -41.60
CA VAL A 674 -7.00 -33.20 -41.30
C VAL A 674 -7.29 -33.66 -39.86
N ILE A 675 -7.69 -32.73 -38.99
CA ILE A 675 -8.10 -33.03 -37.61
C ILE A 675 -9.54 -33.56 -37.59
N THR A 676 -9.73 -34.70 -36.93
CA THR A 676 -11.02 -35.35 -36.68
C THR A 676 -11.19 -35.62 -35.19
N PRO A 677 -12.40 -35.96 -34.69
CA PRO A 677 -12.61 -36.33 -33.29
C PRO A 677 -11.76 -37.52 -32.81
N VAL A 678 -11.28 -38.37 -33.73
CA VAL A 678 -10.44 -39.54 -33.41
C VAL A 678 -8.94 -39.26 -33.47
N THR A 679 -8.52 -38.05 -33.86
CA THR A 679 -7.09 -37.69 -33.98
C THR A 679 -6.35 -37.78 -32.65
N VAL A 680 -6.93 -37.28 -31.55
CA VAL A 680 -6.30 -37.36 -30.22
C VAL A 680 -6.16 -38.81 -29.74
N PRO A 681 -7.22 -39.66 -29.80
CA PRO A 681 -7.08 -41.10 -29.54
C PRO A 681 -5.99 -41.80 -30.37
N LEU A 682 -5.90 -41.51 -31.67
CA LEU A 682 -4.88 -42.07 -32.57
C LEU A 682 -3.47 -41.68 -32.10
N LEU A 683 -3.24 -40.39 -31.87
CA LEU A 683 -1.95 -39.87 -31.39
C LEU A 683 -1.58 -40.47 -30.04
N TYR A 684 -2.54 -40.61 -29.12
CA TYR A 684 -2.32 -41.24 -27.84
C TYR A 684 -1.89 -42.71 -28.00
N GLN A 685 -2.56 -43.49 -28.86
CA GLN A 685 -2.20 -44.88 -29.12
C GLN A 685 -0.76 -44.98 -29.66
N ALA A 686 -0.41 -44.14 -30.64
CA ALA A 686 0.92 -44.10 -31.21
C ALA A 686 2.00 -43.71 -30.16
N LEU A 687 1.71 -42.71 -29.32
CA LEU A 687 2.61 -42.27 -28.25
C LEU A 687 2.82 -43.36 -27.20
N ASN A 688 1.74 -44.03 -26.79
CA ASN A 688 1.81 -45.10 -25.80
C ASN A 688 2.66 -46.28 -26.31
N GLU A 689 2.46 -46.69 -27.57
CA GLU A 689 3.29 -47.73 -28.20
C GLU A 689 4.76 -47.30 -28.29
N PHE A 690 5.01 -46.07 -28.75
CA PHE A 690 6.34 -45.49 -28.85
C PHE A 690 7.08 -45.48 -27.50
N TYR A 691 6.49 -44.92 -26.45
CA TYR A 691 7.17 -44.83 -25.15
C TYR A 691 7.32 -46.19 -24.47
N THR A 692 6.35 -47.09 -24.63
CA THR A 692 6.45 -48.47 -24.08
C THR A 692 7.66 -49.19 -24.68
N ASP A 693 7.82 -49.13 -26.00
CA ASP A 693 8.96 -49.74 -26.68
C ASP A 693 10.27 -49.00 -26.37
N TRP A 694 10.25 -47.66 -26.30
CA TRP A 694 11.44 -46.86 -26.03
C TRP A 694 12.01 -47.11 -24.63
N VAL A 695 11.17 -47.12 -23.60
CA VAL A 695 11.59 -47.39 -22.22
C VAL A 695 12.17 -48.81 -22.09
N ALA A 696 11.61 -49.79 -22.81
CA ALA A 696 12.08 -51.17 -22.78
C ALA A 696 13.39 -51.39 -23.54
N THR A 697 13.55 -50.78 -24.72
CA THR A 697 14.67 -51.06 -25.64
C THR A 697 15.83 -50.07 -25.51
N LYS A 698 15.54 -48.84 -25.11
CA LYS A 698 16.51 -47.74 -24.98
C LYS A 698 16.32 -47.00 -23.66
N PRO A 699 16.55 -47.68 -22.52
CA PRO A 699 16.22 -47.16 -21.20
C PRO A 699 17.02 -45.91 -20.82
N LYS A 700 18.13 -45.60 -21.48
CA LYS A 700 18.98 -44.43 -21.14
C LYS A 700 19.00 -43.34 -22.21
N ASP A 701 18.55 -43.65 -23.43
CA ASP A 701 18.61 -42.72 -24.56
C ASP A 701 17.42 -41.76 -24.53
N GLU A 702 17.65 -40.53 -24.95
CA GLU A 702 16.60 -39.54 -25.05
C GLU A 702 15.80 -39.71 -26.35
N PRO A 703 14.46 -39.86 -26.27
CA PRO A 703 13.59 -39.94 -27.45
C PRO A 703 13.57 -38.61 -28.21
N ARG A 704 13.59 -38.66 -29.55
CA ARG A 704 13.49 -37.46 -30.40
C ARG A 704 12.23 -37.52 -31.25
N PHE A 705 11.83 -36.39 -31.82
CA PHE A 705 10.68 -36.30 -32.70
C PHE A 705 10.72 -37.35 -33.83
N ARG A 706 11.82 -37.43 -34.58
CA ARG A 706 11.96 -38.38 -35.69
C ARG A 706 11.79 -39.84 -35.29
N ASP A 707 12.06 -40.16 -34.02
CA ASP A 707 11.97 -41.54 -33.52
C ASP A 707 10.50 -41.95 -33.29
N PHE A 708 9.61 -40.99 -33.05
CA PHE A 708 8.16 -41.22 -32.93
C PHE A 708 7.46 -41.42 -34.28
N ILE A 709 7.93 -40.76 -35.35
CA ILE A 709 7.29 -40.76 -36.68
C ILE A 709 6.99 -42.17 -37.23
N PRO A 710 7.89 -43.18 -37.15
CA PRO A 710 7.61 -44.53 -37.65
C PRO A 710 6.47 -45.26 -36.91
N TYR A 711 6.21 -44.91 -35.65
CA TYR A 711 5.09 -45.48 -34.88
C TYR A 711 3.79 -44.82 -35.33
N LEU A 712 3.79 -43.50 -35.49
CA LEU A 712 2.64 -42.77 -36.00
C LEU A 712 2.24 -43.20 -37.42
N ASP A 713 3.20 -43.36 -38.34
CA ASP A 713 2.93 -43.75 -39.73
C ASP A 713 2.22 -45.11 -39.86
N LYS A 714 2.49 -46.03 -38.92
CA LYS A 714 1.89 -47.37 -38.86
C LYS A 714 0.58 -47.43 -38.09
N THR A 715 0.24 -46.37 -37.33
CA THR A 715 -0.94 -46.36 -36.48
C THR A 715 -2.17 -46.05 -37.32
N GLU A 716 -3.13 -46.97 -37.30
CA GLU A 716 -4.46 -46.80 -37.87
C GLU A 716 -5.48 -46.77 -36.73
N PHE A 717 -6.37 -45.78 -36.71
CA PHE A 717 -7.42 -45.69 -35.70
C PHE A 717 -8.74 -45.33 -36.36
N THR A 718 -9.71 -46.24 -36.27
CA THR A 718 -11.02 -46.17 -36.93
C THR A 718 -10.90 -45.86 -38.43
N GLU A 719 -11.26 -44.66 -38.86
CA GLU A 719 -11.25 -44.20 -40.26
C GLU A 719 -10.06 -43.28 -40.58
N GLN A 720 -9.19 -42.99 -39.60
CA GLN A 720 -8.06 -42.09 -39.76
C GLN A 720 -6.73 -42.85 -39.75
N SER A 721 -5.92 -42.58 -40.78
CA SER A 721 -4.56 -43.10 -40.92
C SER A 721 -3.54 -42.12 -40.36
N GLY A 722 -2.63 -42.61 -39.52
CA GLY A 722 -1.54 -41.81 -38.95
C GLY A 722 -0.58 -41.26 -40.03
N ARG A 723 -0.49 -41.91 -41.19
CA ARG A 723 0.27 -41.42 -42.36
C ARG A 723 -0.16 -40.03 -42.82
N SER A 724 -1.45 -39.71 -42.73
CA SER A 724 -1.97 -38.38 -43.05
C SER A 724 -1.47 -37.30 -42.07
N LEU A 725 -1.32 -37.66 -40.78
CA LEU A 725 -0.80 -36.78 -39.75
C LEU A 725 0.71 -36.58 -39.88
N VAL A 726 1.45 -37.64 -40.24
CA VAL A 726 2.90 -37.58 -40.50
C VAL A 726 3.23 -36.56 -41.60
N GLN A 727 2.42 -36.48 -42.65
CA GLN A 727 2.57 -35.49 -43.72
C GLN A 727 2.43 -34.05 -43.20
N ALA A 728 1.44 -33.81 -42.34
CA ALA A 728 1.21 -32.49 -41.74
C ALA A 728 2.30 -32.09 -40.72
N LEU A 729 3.01 -33.04 -40.13
CA LEU A 729 4.09 -32.78 -39.17
C LEU A 729 5.47 -32.54 -39.83
N THR A 730 5.60 -32.68 -41.15
CA THR A 730 6.88 -32.57 -41.88
C THR A 730 7.63 -31.26 -41.64
N LEU A 731 6.95 -30.19 -41.23
CA LEU A 731 7.59 -28.92 -40.89
C LEU A 731 8.46 -28.99 -39.62
N TYR A 732 8.20 -29.93 -38.72
CA TYR A 732 8.74 -29.96 -37.35
C TYR A 732 9.80 -31.04 -37.10
N TYR A 733 10.09 -31.91 -38.06
CA TYR A 733 11.10 -32.98 -37.91
C TYR A 733 11.94 -33.18 -39.18
N GLY A 734 13.07 -33.88 -39.03
CA GLY A 734 13.95 -34.24 -40.15
C GLY A 734 14.55 -33.00 -40.82
N ALA A 735 14.14 -32.74 -42.06
CA ALA A 735 14.60 -31.59 -42.86
C ALA A 735 13.58 -30.43 -42.89
N GLY A 736 12.55 -30.48 -42.05
CA GLY A 736 11.56 -29.41 -41.94
C GLY A 736 12.17 -28.10 -41.41
N PRO A 737 11.59 -26.93 -41.77
CA PRO A 737 12.11 -25.62 -41.37
C PRO A 737 12.16 -25.39 -39.86
N PHE A 738 11.32 -26.08 -39.07
CA PHE A 738 11.32 -25.97 -37.61
C PHE A 738 11.99 -27.17 -36.93
N ALA A 739 12.55 -28.12 -37.68
CA ALA A 739 13.13 -29.34 -37.12
C ALA A 739 14.24 -29.07 -36.09
N ALA A 740 15.04 -28.02 -36.28
CA ALA A 740 16.10 -27.65 -35.33
C ALA A 740 15.57 -27.28 -33.92
N LEU A 741 14.31 -26.86 -33.81
CA LEU A 741 13.68 -26.51 -32.53
C LEU A 741 13.11 -27.73 -31.79
N PHE A 742 12.74 -28.80 -32.50
CA PHE A 742 11.94 -29.89 -31.92
C PHE A 742 12.53 -31.29 -32.12
N ASP A 743 13.36 -31.52 -33.14
CA ASP A 743 13.88 -32.84 -33.52
C ASP A 743 15.38 -32.97 -33.21
N GLY A 744 15.69 -33.02 -31.92
CA GLY A 744 17.04 -33.12 -31.38
C GLY A 744 17.02 -33.48 -29.89
N PHE A 745 18.19 -33.44 -29.26
CA PHE A 745 18.31 -33.58 -27.81
C PHE A 745 17.98 -32.25 -27.12
N LEU A 746 17.46 -32.32 -25.90
CA LEU A 746 17.19 -31.16 -25.07
C LEU A 746 18.47 -30.36 -24.82
N GLN A 747 18.49 -29.11 -25.25
CA GLN A 747 19.65 -28.23 -25.13
C GLN A 747 19.48 -27.12 -24.08
N VAL A 748 18.28 -26.96 -23.51
CA VAL A 748 18.02 -25.92 -22.50
C VAL A 748 18.56 -26.34 -21.14
N GLN A 749 19.41 -25.51 -20.54
CA GLN A 749 19.97 -25.70 -19.21
C GLN A 749 19.16 -24.94 -18.17
N TRP A 750 18.58 -25.67 -17.23
CA TRP A 750 17.65 -25.15 -16.22
C TRP A 750 18.28 -24.95 -14.84
N GLU A 751 19.57 -25.25 -14.68
CA GLU A 751 20.29 -25.23 -13.40
C GLU A 751 20.39 -23.81 -12.84
N ASN A 752 20.61 -22.81 -13.70
CA ASN A 752 20.77 -21.41 -13.31
C ASN A 752 19.49 -20.82 -12.69
N ASP A 753 19.60 -20.17 -11.53
CA ASP A 753 18.47 -19.62 -10.78
C ASP A 753 17.66 -18.54 -11.51
N PHE A 754 18.23 -17.94 -12.55
CA PHE A 754 17.57 -16.93 -13.37
C PHE A 754 17.78 -17.25 -14.85
N THR A 755 16.69 -17.55 -15.57
CA THR A 755 16.73 -17.87 -17.01
C THR A 755 15.77 -16.99 -17.77
N VAL A 756 16.23 -16.37 -18.86
CA VAL A 756 15.41 -15.58 -19.79
C VAL A 756 15.47 -16.22 -21.18
N LEU A 757 14.31 -16.44 -21.77
CA LEU A 757 14.10 -17.02 -23.09
C LEU A 757 13.54 -15.92 -23.99
N GLU A 758 14.39 -15.35 -24.83
CA GLU A 758 14.08 -14.27 -25.76
C GLU A 758 13.40 -14.84 -27.02
N THR A 759 12.22 -14.32 -27.37
CA THR A 759 11.36 -14.84 -28.44
C THR A 759 11.10 -13.88 -29.60
N GLN A 760 11.66 -12.67 -29.62
CA GLN A 760 11.40 -11.61 -30.60
C GLN A 760 11.63 -12.09 -32.04
N ARG A 761 12.69 -12.87 -32.28
CA ARG A 761 12.97 -13.43 -33.62
C ARG A 761 11.97 -14.48 -34.07
N MET A 762 11.19 -15.04 -33.14
CA MET A 762 10.12 -16.00 -33.40
C MET A 762 8.73 -15.37 -33.38
N ALA A 763 8.60 -14.06 -33.10
CA ALA A 763 7.32 -13.39 -32.88
C ALA A 763 6.28 -13.55 -34.01
N LYS A 764 6.74 -13.76 -35.25
CA LYS A 764 5.88 -13.98 -36.43
C LYS A 764 5.84 -15.44 -36.90
N SER A 765 6.56 -16.33 -36.22
CA SER A 765 6.67 -17.73 -36.59
C SER A 765 5.46 -18.52 -36.09
N PRO A 766 4.87 -19.41 -36.93
CA PRO A 766 3.83 -20.34 -36.46
C PRO A 766 4.36 -21.37 -35.45
N ALA A 767 5.69 -21.47 -35.26
CA ALA A 767 6.30 -22.34 -34.26
C ALA A 767 6.26 -21.75 -32.83
N LEU A 768 6.05 -20.44 -32.66
CA LEU A 768 6.12 -19.79 -31.34
C LEU A 768 5.11 -20.35 -30.32
N PRO A 769 3.81 -20.52 -30.63
CA PRO A 769 2.87 -21.12 -29.68
C PRO A 769 3.31 -22.52 -29.22
N VAL A 770 3.86 -23.31 -30.16
CA VAL A 770 4.31 -24.68 -29.91
C VAL A 770 5.54 -24.68 -29.00
N VAL A 771 6.50 -23.80 -29.27
CA VAL A 771 7.68 -23.58 -28.42
C VAL A 771 7.27 -23.18 -27.01
N THR A 772 6.34 -22.24 -26.86
CA THR A 772 5.85 -21.78 -25.55
C THR A 772 5.24 -22.93 -24.74
N LEU A 773 4.40 -23.78 -25.35
CA LEU A 773 3.86 -24.98 -24.69
C LEU A 773 4.95 -26.00 -24.32
N ALA A 774 5.92 -26.23 -25.20
CA ALA A 774 7.04 -27.13 -24.91
C ALA A 774 7.87 -26.61 -23.72
N LEU A 775 8.11 -25.31 -23.64
CA LEU A 775 8.79 -24.67 -22.50
C LEU A 775 8.00 -24.83 -21.20
N PHE A 776 6.68 -24.61 -21.21
CA PHE A 776 5.84 -24.84 -20.03
C PHE A 776 5.94 -26.28 -19.53
N ARG A 777 5.86 -27.25 -20.44
CA ARG A 777 6.06 -28.66 -20.08
C ARG A 777 7.42 -28.92 -19.44
N GLN A 778 8.49 -28.38 -20.00
CA GLN A 778 9.83 -28.58 -19.45
C GLN A 778 10.00 -27.93 -18.07
N ILE A 779 9.47 -26.71 -17.90
CA ILE A 779 9.50 -26.01 -16.61
C ILE A 779 8.69 -26.80 -15.58
N ASP A 780 7.51 -27.32 -15.94
CA ASP A 780 6.69 -28.16 -15.06
C ASP A 780 7.44 -29.41 -14.60
N LEU A 781 8.02 -30.17 -15.55
CA LEU A 781 8.81 -31.36 -15.24
C LEU A 781 10.03 -31.02 -14.35
N TYR A 782 10.70 -29.91 -14.63
CA TYR A 782 11.81 -29.45 -13.80
C TYR A 782 11.36 -29.09 -12.37
N CYS A 783 10.21 -28.42 -12.23
CA CYS A 783 9.62 -28.13 -10.93
C CYS A 783 9.25 -29.40 -10.16
N LYS A 784 8.73 -30.41 -10.84
CA LYS A 784 8.28 -31.68 -10.27
C LYS A 784 9.44 -32.58 -9.82
N PHE A 785 10.49 -32.68 -10.62
CA PHE A 785 11.54 -33.69 -10.43
C PHE A 785 12.89 -33.15 -9.96
N LYS A 786 13.17 -31.84 -10.08
CA LYS A 786 14.49 -31.26 -9.78
C LYS A 786 14.49 -30.21 -8.68
N LEU A 787 13.34 -29.69 -8.28
CA LEU A 787 13.25 -28.63 -7.28
C LEU A 787 12.44 -29.06 -6.05
N GLU A 788 12.86 -28.56 -4.90
CA GLU A 788 12.08 -28.70 -3.67
C GLU A 788 10.75 -27.94 -3.76
N ARG A 789 9.69 -28.51 -3.17
CA ARG A 789 8.34 -27.91 -3.18
C ARG A 789 8.27 -26.59 -2.40
N SER A 790 9.06 -26.43 -1.35
CA SER A 790 9.13 -25.24 -0.50
C SER A 790 9.73 -24.02 -1.21
N ARG A 791 10.65 -24.25 -2.16
CA ARG A 791 11.34 -23.18 -2.88
C ARG A 791 10.36 -22.36 -3.69
N LYS A 792 10.37 -21.03 -3.56
CA LYS A 792 9.51 -20.14 -4.37
C LYS A 792 10.01 -20.07 -5.81
N LYS A 793 9.07 -20.00 -6.75
CA LYS A 793 9.36 -20.09 -8.19
C LYS A 793 8.51 -19.08 -8.95
N ILE A 794 9.06 -18.43 -9.97
CA ILE A 794 8.37 -17.49 -10.84
C ILE A 794 8.53 -17.95 -12.28
N VAL A 795 7.41 -18.04 -12.99
CA VAL A 795 7.36 -18.17 -14.45
C VAL A 795 6.67 -16.93 -14.98
N ALA A 796 7.39 -16.09 -15.71
CA ALA A 796 6.83 -14.90 -16.32
C ALA A 796 6.78 -15.05 -17.84
N VAL A 797 5.67 -14.62 -18.44
CA VAL A 797 5.44 -14.71 -19.87
C VAL A 797 5.05 -13.34 -20.38
N ASP A 798 5.95 -12.69 -21.11
CA ASP A 798 5.77 -11.34 -21.66
C ASP A 798 5.30 -11.44 -23.12
N GLU A 799 4.03 -11.07 -23.38
CA GLU A 799 3.35 -11.08 -24.68
C GLU A 799 3.23 -12.44 -25.41
N ALA A 800 4.10 -13.42 -25.14
CA ALA A 800 4.15 -14.68 -25.86
C ALA A 800 2.90 -15.54 -25.61
N TRP A 801 2.27 -15.41 -24.44
CA TRP A 801 1.05 -16.13 -24.10
C TRP A 801 -0.18 -15.64 -24.86
N ALA A 802 -0.19 -14.38 -25.33
CA ALA A 802 -1.33 -13.84 -26.09
C ALA A 802 -1.53 -14.61 -27.41
N THR A 803 -0.45 -15.23 -27.92
CA THR A 803 -0.50 -16.12 -29.09
C THR A 803 -1.18 -17.47 -28.83
N LEU A 804 -1.50 -17.79 -27.57
CA LEU A 804 -2.18 -19.04 -27.15
C LEU A 804 -3.71 -18.91 -27.18
N SER A 805 -4.26 -18.15 -28.14
CA SER A 805 -5.71 -17.91 -28.26
C SER A 805 -6.49 -19.12 -28.80
N ASP A 806 -5.80 -20.18 -29.23
CA ASP A 806 -6.42 -21.46 -29.61
C ASP A 806 -7.01 -22.17 -28.38
N PRO A 807 -8.24 -22.74 -28.45
CA PRO A 807 -8.86 -23.44 -27.32
C PRO A 807 -8.00 -24.57 -26.72
N THR A 808 -7.22 -25.27 -27.55
CA THR A 808 -6.33 -26.34 -27.10
C THR A 808 -5.18 -25.78 -26.27
N ALA A 809 -4.59 -24.67 -26.75
CA ALA A 809 -3.50 -23.98 -26.07
C ALA A 809 -3.96 -23.31 -24.77
N ALA A 810 -5.14 -22.68 -24.77
CA ALA A 810 -5.76 -22.10 -23.57
C ALA A 810 -6.02 -23.18 -22.49
N SER A 811 -6.54 -24.35 -22.88
CA SER A 811 -6.73 -25.49 -21.97
C SER A 811 -5.42 -26.01 -21.38
N ALA A 812 -4.35 -26.07 -22.19
CA ALA A 812 -3.03 -26.46 -21.73
C ALA A 812 -2.43 -25.45 -20.74
N LEU A 813 -2.58 -24.15 -21.01
CA LEU A 813 -2.14 -23.08 -20.11
C LEU A 813 -2.89 -23.11 -18.77
N SER A 814 -4.21 -23.32 -18.79
CA SER A 814 -5.01 -23.47 -17.56
C SER A 814 -4.55 -24.66 -16.71
N SER A 815 -4.27 -25.80 -17.36
CA SER A 815 -3.72 -26.98 -16.68
C SER A 815 -2.36 -26.71 -16.05
N PHE A 816 -1.48 -26.01 -16.78
CA PHE A 816 -0.17 -25.58 -16.29
C PHE A 816 -0.27 -24.62 -15.08
N TYR A 817 -1.19 -23.66 -15.13
CA TYR A 817 -1.51 -22.76 -14.02
C TYR A 817 -1.84 -23.55 -12.75
N ARG A 818 -2.77 -24.49 -12.86
CA ARG A 818 -3.24 -25.32 -11.74
C ARG A 818 -2.12 -26.15 -11.13
N GLU A 819 -1.26 -26.72 -11.96
CA GLU A 819 -0.20 -27.62 -11.52
C GLU A 819 0.94 -26.84 -10.84
N LEU A 820 1.37 -25.71 -11.41
CA LEU A 820 2.39 -24.84 -10.84
C LEU A 820 2.06 -24.32 -9.44
N ARG A 821 0.78 -24.03 -9.17
CA ARG A 821 0.30 -23.66 -7.83
C ARG A 821 0.75 -24.65 -6.75
N ARG A 822 0.74 -25.96 -7.05
CA ARG A 822 1.10 -27.04 -6.10
C ARG A 822 2.57 -27.05 -5.73
N TYR A 823 3.43 -26.48 -6.59
CA TYR A 823 4.88 -26.42 -6.39
C TYR A 823 5.37 -25.07 -5.85
N GLY A 824 4.45 -24.24 -5.33
CA GLY A 824 4.78 -22.91 -4.80
C GLY A 824 5.23 -21.93 -5.88
N ALA A 825 4.85 -22.16 -7.14
CA ALA A 825 5.19 -21.30 -8.26
C ALA A 825 4.11 -20.25 -8.52
N GLY A 826 4.53 -19.03 -8.86
CA GLY A 826 3.69 -17.98 -9.41
C GLY A 826 3.89 -17.89 -10.92
N CYS A 827 2.80 -17.96 -11.67
CA CYS A 827 2.80 -17.70 -13.12
C CYS A 827 2.30 -16.27 -13.37
N LEU A 828 3.12 -15.45 -14.02
CA LEU A 828 2.84 -14.04 -14.30
C LEU A 828 2.66 -13.82 -15.79
N LEU A 829 1.46 -13.43 -16.23
CA LEU A 829 1.19 -13.06 -17.62
C LEU A 829 1.25 -11.55 -17.78
N ILE A 830 2.03 -11.09 -18.75
CA ILE A 830 2.21 -9.67 -19.03
C ILE A 830 1.66 -9.39 -20.43
N SER A 831 0.73 -8.45 -20.57
CA SER A 831 0.17 -8.01 -21.88
C SER A 831 -0.02 -6.50 -21.94
N GLN A 832 -0.14 -5.98 -23.17
CA GLN A 832 -0.47 -4.59 -23.44
C GLN A 832 -1.94 -4.23 -23.26
N THR A 833 -2.85 -5.21 -23.35
CA THR A 833 -4.31 -4.97 -23.38
C THR A 833 -5.06 -5.96 -22.51
N VAL A 834 -6.13 -5.46 -21.87
CA VAL A 834 -7.04 -6.28 -21.09
C VAL A 834 -7.76 -7.31 -21.96
N LYS A 835 -7.98 -6.96 -23.23
CA LYS A 835 -8.66 -7.80 -24.21
C LYS A 835 -7.99 -9.16 -24.39
N ASP A 836 -6.66 -9.23 -24.29
CA ASP A 836 -5.93 -10.49 -24.42
C ASP A 836 -6.29 -11.46 -23.29
N PHE A 837 -6.39 -10.96 -22.05
CA PHE A 837 -6.82 -11.79 -20.91
C PHE A 837 -8.26 -12.28 -21.10
N VAL A 838 -9.15 -11.40 -21.56
CA VAL A 838 -10.56 -11.77 -21.80
C VAL A 838 -10.68 -12.80 -22.92
N ASN A 839 -9.92 -12.66 -24.01
CA ASN A 839 -9.89 -13.64 -25.09
C ASN A 839 -9.41 -15.00 -24.60
N LEU A 840 -8.37 -15.03 -23.76
CA LEU A 840 -7.87 -16.26 -23.15
C LEU A 840 -8.94 -16.94 -22.26
N ILE A 841 -9.64 -16.17 -21.42
CA ILE A 841 -10.72 -16.65 -20.56
C ILE A 841 -11.90 -17.21 -21.39
N ARG A 842 -12.24 -16.54 -22.50
CA ARG A 842 -13.27 -17.03 -23.43
C ARG A 842 -12.86 -18.30 -24.15
N ALA A 843 -11.60 -18.41 -24.58
CA ALA A 843 -11.06 -19.60 -25.23
C ALA A 843 -11.09 -20.82 -24.29
N GLU A 844 -10.83 -20.61 -23.00
CA GLU A 844 -10.98 -21.64 -21.96
C GLU A 844 -12.43 -22.11 -21.78
N SER A 845 -13.38 -21.17 -21.81
CA SER A 845 -14.82 -21.44 -21.58
C SER A 845 -15.53 -22.05 -22.80
N GLY A 846 -14.95 -21.92 -24.01
CA GLY A 846 -15.50 -22.45 -25.26
C GLY A 846 -15.29 -23.95 -25.48
N GLY A 847 -14.50 -24.62 -24.63
CA GLY A 847 -14.37 -26.08 -24.63
C GLY A 847 -15.59 -26.74 -23.97
N ASN A 848 -16.10 -27.83 -24.55
CA ASN A 848 -17.28 -28.58 -24.06
C ASN A 848 -17.29 -28.68 -22.52
N GLY A 849 -18.35 -28.13 -21.93
CA GLY A 849 -18.39 -27.65 -20.56
C GLY A 849 -18.05 -28.67 -19.48
N GLU A 850 -17.12 -28.28 -18.61
CA GLU A 850 -17.02 -28.71 -17.19
C GLU A 850 -15.93 -27.95 -16.40
N SER A 851 -15.19 -27.00 -16.98
CA SER A 851 -14.17 -26.23 -16.25
C SER A 851 -14.79 -25.06 -15.48
N GLN A 852 -15.32 -25.35 -14.28
CA GLN A 852 -15.77 -24.34 -13.31
C GLN A 852 -14.61 -23.56 -12.64
N ASP A 853 -13.34 -23.85 -12.93
CA ASP A 853 -12.18 -23.34 -12.16
C ASP A 853 -11.09 -22.66 -13.04
N GLY A 854 -11.42 -21.55 -13.71
CA GLY A 854 -10.59 -20.95 -14.78
C GLY A 854 -9.27 -20.24 -14.38
N ILE A 855 -8.51 -19.75 -15.36
CA ILE A 855 -7.25 -18.96 -15.16
C ILE A 855 -7.47 -17.76 -14.24
N LEU A 856 -8.60 -17.07 -14.41
CA LEU A 856 -8.99 -15.92 -13.57
C LEU A 856 -9.20 -16.36 -12.12
N GLU A 857 -9.82 -17.52 -11.89
CA GLU A 857 -10.06 -18.01 -10.55
C GLU A 857 -8.77 -18.43 -9.82
N ASN A 858 -7.77 -18.86 -10.58
CA ASN A 858 -6.47 -19.20 -10.05
C ASN A 858 -5.53 -17.98 -9.97
N THR A 859 -5.96 -16.79 -10.39
CA THR A 859 -5.16 -15.56 -10.32
C THR A 859 -5.51 -14.77 -9.06
N SER A 860 -4.49 -14.52 -8.22
CA SER A 860 -4.66 -13.75 -6.99
C SER A 860 -4.22 -12.30 -7.12
N HIS A 861 -3.29 -11.98 -8.01
CA HIS A 861 -2.68 -10.64 -8.09
C HIS A 861 -2.88 -10.01 -9.46
N TYR A 862 -3.18 -8.72 -9.48
CA TYR A 862 -3.33 -7.97 -10.71
C TYR A 862 -2.64 -6.62 -10.59
N PHE A 863 -1.75 -6.32 -11.52
CA PHE A 863 -0.97 -5.09 -11.59
C PHE A 863 -1.31 -4.38 -12.89
N PHE A 864 -2.07 -3.30 -12.79
CA PHE A 864 -2.51 -2.54 -13.94
C PHE A 864 -1.82 -1.16 -13.96
N LEU A 865 -1.16 -0.85 -15.07
CA LEU A 865 -0.66 0.48 -15.40
C LEU A 865 -1.67 1.18 -16.31
N ALA A 866 -1.37 2.39 -16.79
CA ALA A 866 -2.26 3.12 -17.70
C ALA A 866 -2.63 2.28 -18.93
N CYS A 867 -3.91 2.32 -19.31
CA CYS A 867 -4.49 1.53 -20.39
C CYS A 867 -5.42 2.40 -21.26
N SER A 868 -5.88 1.85 -22.38
CA SER A 868 -6.80 2.56 -23.28
C SER A 868 -8.22 2.67 -22.70
N GLN A 869 -9.03 3.58 -23.24
CA GLN A 869 -10.44 3.70 -22.87
C GLN A 869 -11.21 2.38 -23.06
N SER A 870 -10.94 1.69 -24.17
CA SER A 870 -11.52 0.37 -24.47
C SER A 870 -11.17 -0.68 -23.41
N ASP A 871 -9.92 -0.69 -22.90
CA ASP A 871 -9.50 -1.63 -21.86
C ASP A 871 -10.27 -1.43 -20.54
N TYR A 872 -10.52 -0.18 -20.15
CA TYR A 872 -11.31 0.13 -18.95
C TYR A 872 -12.74 -0.39 -19.07
N ASP A 873 -13.36 -0.22 -20.24
CA ASP A 873 -14.73 -0.66 -20.49
C ASP A 873 -14.81 -2.20 -20.51
N ILE A 874 -13.82 -2.87 -21.13
CA ILE A 874 -13.70 -4.33 -21.11
C ILE A 874 -13.50 -4.86 -19.68
N ALA A 875 -12.65 -4.23 -18.88
CA ALA A 875 -12.43 -4.64 -17.49
C ALA A 875 -13.70 -4.54 -16.64
N LYS A 876 -14.49 -3.49 -16.86
CA LYS A 876 -15.79 -3.30 -16.19
C LYS A 876 -16.80 -4.36 -16.61
N GLU A 877 -16.88 -4.69 -17.90
CA GLU A 877 -17.85 -5.64 -18.43
C GLU A 877 -17.48 -7.11 -18.13
N PHE A 878 -16.19 -7.47 -18.24
CA PHE A 878 -15.75 -8.88 -18.23
C PHE A 878 -14.92 -9.30 -17.01
N LEU A 879 -14.34 -8.36 -16.26
CA LEU A 879 -13.47 -8.65 -15.10
C LEU A 879 -14.04 -8.16 -13.75
N ALA A 880 -15.33 -7.82 -13.73
CA ALA A 880 -16.07 -7.41 -12.53
C ALA A 880 -15.42 -6.24 -11.77
N PHE A 881 -14.89 -5.25 -12.49
CA PHE A 881 -14.41 -4.00 -11.90
C PHE A 881 -15.59 -3.08 -11.55
N THR A 882 -15.54 -2.43 -10.40
CA THR A 882 -16.54 -1.40 -10.05
C THR A 882 -16.25 -0.08 -10.78
N ALA A 883 -17.21 0.85 -10.79
CA ALA A 883 -17.00 2.17 -11.41
C ALA A 883 -15.90 2.95 -10.68
N GLU A 884 -15.84 2.83 -9.36
CA GLU A 884 -14.85 3.47 -8.48
C GLU A 884 -13.45 2.89 -8.71
N GLU A 885 -13.33 1.57 -8.90
CA GLU A 885 -12.06 0.93 -9.27
C GLU A 885 -11.54 1.45 -10.62
N ILE A 886 -12.43 1.60 -11.61
CA ILE A 886 -12.07 2.14 -12.93
C ILE A 886 -11.65 3.62 -12.83
N GLU A 887 -12.36 4.44 -12.06
CA GLU A 887 -11.99 5.84 -11.86
C GLU A 887 -10.62 5.97 -11.17
N LEU A 888 -10.39 5.15 -10.13
CA LEU A 888 -9.10 5.10 -9.45
C LEU A 888 -7.98 4.64 -10.40
N TRP A 889 -8.23 3.64 -11.25
CA TRP A 889 -7.27 3.17 -12.24
C TRP A 889 -7.03 4.19 -13.38
N ARG A 890 -8.04 4.93 -13.82
CA ARG A 890 -7.86 6.02 -14.81
C ARG A 890 -7.02 7.17 -14.29
N SER A 891 -6.96 7.33 -12.96
CA SER A 891 -6.21 8.41 -12.33
C SER A 891 -4.71 8.13 -12.16
N LEU A 892 -4.19 7.01 -12.68
CA LEU A 892 -2.76 6.66 -12.53
C LEU A 892 -1.86 7.68 -13.24
N ALA A 893 -0.84 8.15 -12.53
CA ALA A 893 0.20 9.01 -13.10
C ALA A 893 1.62 8.43 -12.92
N SER A 894 2.57 8.95 -13.68
CA SER A 894 3.96 8.51 -13.65
C SER A 894 4.89 9.67 -14.02
N LEU A 895 6.02 9.77 -13.33
CA LEU A 895 7.10 10.71 -13.64
C LEU A 895 8.43 9.96 -13.63
N PRO A 896 8.81 9.27 -14.72
CA PRO A 896 10.06 8.53 -14.80
C PRO A 896 11.30 9.43 -14.68
N PRO A 897 12.38 8.98 -14.02
CA PRO A 897 12.54 7.72 -13.28
C PRO A 897 12.13 7.81 -11.80
N LEU A 898 11.44 8.89 -11.38
CA LEU A 898 11.16 9.15 -9.97
C LEU A 898 10.13 8.20 -9.40
N TYR A 899 8.97 8.11 -10.03
CA TYR A 899 7.92 7.20 -9.63
C TYR A 899 7.02 6.79 -10.80
N SER A 900 6.37 5.65 -10.63
CA SER A 900 5.26 5.21 -11.47
C SER A 900 4.15 4.67 -10.57
N GLU A 901 2.92 5.05 -10.85
CA GLU A 901 1.75 4.50 -10.16
C GLU A 901 1.25 3.22 -10.82
N VAL A 902 0.83 2.29 -9.98
CA VAL A 902 0.27 1.01 -10.40
C VAL A 902 -1.03 0.80 -9.63
N PHE A 903 -2.10 0.55 -10.36
CA PHE A 903 -3.34 0.06 -9.79
C PHE A 903 -3.18 -1.42 -9.47
N TYR A 904 -3.29 -1.75 -8.19
CA TYR A 904 -3.15 -3.10 -7.69
C TYR A 904 -4.50 -3.63 -7.27
N ARG A 905 -4.80 -4.87 -7.66
CA ARG A 905 -5.98 -5.60 -7.21
C ARG A 905 -5.56 -6.99 -6.75
N MET A 906 -6.08 -7.41 -5.62
CA MET A 906 -5.77 -8.69 -4.98
C MET A 906 -7.04 -9.46 -4.68
N ARG A 907 -7.13 -10.69 -5.17
CA ARG A 907 -8.18 -11.63 -4.78
C ARG A 907 -7.74 -12.40 -3.54
N THR A 908 -8.49 -12.29 -2.46
CA THR A 908 -8.18 -12.95 -1.19
C THR A 908 -8.57 -14.43 -1.21
N THR A 909 -8.13 -15.18 -0.19
CA THR A 909 -8.57 -16.57 0.05
C THR A 909 -10.09 -16.71 0.21
N LYS A 910 -10.80 -15.62 0.57
CA LYS A 910 -12.26 -15.55 0.68
C LYS A 910 -12.95 -15.16 -0.63
N SER A 911 -12.21 -15.06 -1.73
CA SER A 911 -12.70 -14.56 -3.03
C SER A 911 -13.17 -13.09 -3.02
N GLU A 912 -12.76 -12.31 -2.04
CA GLU A 912 -12.99 -10.86 -1.99
C GLU A 912 -11.86 -10.12 -2.76
N TYR A 913 -12.19 -9.02 -3.44
CA TYR A 913 -11.20 -8.19 -4.14
C TYR A 913 -10.81 -6.97 -3.32
N TYR A 914 -9.50 -6.77 -3.17
CA TYR A 914 -8.89 -5.67 -2.44
C TYR A 914 -8.10 -4.87 -3.47
N SER A 915 -8.47 -3.61 -3.71
CA SER A 915 -7.82 -2.77 -4.71
C SER A 915 -7.24 -1.49 -4.11
N GLY A 916 -6.31 -0.87 -4.82
CA GLY A 916 -5.68 0.37 -4.39
C GLY A 916 -4.59 0.80 -5.36
N VAL A 917 -4.07 2.01 -5.20
CA VAL A 917 -2.93 2.50 -5.99
C VAL A 917 -1.71 2.52 -5.11
N PHE A 918 -0.61 1.99 -5.63
CA PHE A 918 0.71 2.17 -5.05
C PHE A 918 1.63 2.91 -6.00
N ARG A 919 2.57 3.66 -5.41
CA ARG A 919 3.66 4.35 -6.06
C ARG A 919 4.93 3.53 -5.94
N LEU A 920 5.49 3.20 -7.09
CA LEU A 920 6.81 2.60 -7.22
C LEU A 920 7.86 3.70 -7.24
N PHE A 921 8.45 4.00 -6.09
CA PHE A 921 9.65 4.84 -5.99
C PHE A 921 10.91 3.97 -6.14
N ALA A 922 11.28 3.66 -7.39
CA ALA A 922 12.33 2.68 -7.70
C ALA A 922 13.68 3.06 -7.06
N SER A 923 14.21 2.27 -6.12
CA SER A 923 15.49 2.61 -5.48
C SER A 923 16.62 2.81 -6.50
N PRO A 924 17.66 3.62 -6.23
CA PRO A 924 18.75 3.85 -7.18
C PRO A 924 19.35 2.56 -7.76
N MET A 925 19.52 1.53 -6.93
CA MET A 925 19.94 0.21 -7.41
C MET A 925 18.97 -0.39 -8.43
N ALA A 926 17.67 -0.34 -8.12
CA ALA A 926 16.62 -0.89 -8.99
C ALA A 926 16.50 -0.14 -10.32
N LEU A 927 16.64 1.19 -10.29
CA LEU A 927 16.70 2.00 -11.50
C LEU A 927 17.85 1.57 -12.41
N TRP A 928 19.08 1.48 -11.88
CA TRP A 928 20.26 1.10 -12.68
C TRP A 928 20.23 -0.34 -13.20
N ILE A 929 19.49 -1.24 -12.54
CA ILE A 929 19.29 -2.61 -13.01
C ILE A 929 18.25 -2.65 -14.12
N ALA A 930 17.10 -1.98 -13.92
CA ALA A 930 15.93 -2.08 -14.79
C ALA A 930 15.95 -1.10 -15.98
N SER A 931 16.75 -0.04 -15.93
CA SER A 931 16.79 0.97 -16.99
C SER A 931 17.35 0.41 -18.30
N SER A 932 16.57 0.60 -19.36
CA SER A 932 16.90 0.34 -20.76
C SER A 932 17.28 1.60 -21.53
N HIS A 933 17.35 2.77 -20.86
CA HIS A 933 17.70 4.02 -21.53
C HIS A 933 19.15 3.95 -22.08
N PRO A 934 19.42 4.40 -23.32
CA PRO A 934 20.75 4.28 -23.93
C PRO A 934 21.89 4.87 -23.10
N ASP A 935 21.68 6.03 -22.48
CA ASP A 935 22.70 6.69 -21.65
C ASP A 935 23.05 5.89 -20.39
N ASP A 936 22.04 5.31 -19.73
CA ASP A 936 22.23 4.47 -18.56
C ASP A 936 22.95 3.18 -18.96
N TYR A 937 22.53 2.55 -20.07
CA TYR A 937 23.18 1.37 -20.61
C TYR A 937 24.67 1.62 -20.89
N GLN A 938 24.99 2.66 -21.67
CA GLN A 938 26.37 2.97 -22.04
C GLN A 938 27.25 3.29 -20.82
N MET A 939 26.73 4.07 -19.87
CA MET A 939 27.46 4.42 -18.65
C MET A 939 27.75 3.17 -17.80
N ARG A 940 26.76 2.28 -17.66
CA ARG A 940 26.88 1.02 -16.93
C ARG A 940 27.88 0.06 -17.59
N GLU A 941 27.84 -0.09 -18.92
CA GLU A 941 28.79 -0.93 -19.64
C GLU A 941 30.21 -0.41 -19.51
N ARG A 942 30.43 0.88 -19.73
CA ARG A 942 31.76 1.50 -19.60
C ARG A 942 32.34 1.25 -18.20
N LYS A 943 31.53 1.51 -17.16
CA LYS A 943 31.95 1.32 -15.77
C LYS A 943 32.22 -0.15 -15.44
N THR A 944 31.44 -1.06 -16.00
CA THR A 944 31.65 -2.52 -15.87
C THR A 944 33.01 -2.92 -16.45
N GLN A 945 33.32 -2.48 -17.67
CA GLN A 945 34.61 -2.79 -18.32
C GLN A 945 35.81 -2.22 -17.57
N GLU A 946 35.68 -0.99 -17.04
CA GLU A 946 36.71 -0.39 -16.17
C GLU A 946 36.99 -1.25 -14.92
N LEU A 947 35.94 -1.77 -14.27
CA LEU A 947 36.07 -2.61 -13.08
C LEU A 947 36.62 -4.00 -13.38
N VAL A 948 36.24 -4.61 -14.51
CA VAL A 948 36.83 -5.87 -14.98
C VAL A 948 38.34 -5.71 -15.14
N GLN A 949 38.77 -4.64 -15.83
CA GLN A 949 40.20 -4.36 -16.07
C GLN A 949 40.96 -4.06 -14.77
N LYS A 950 40.35 -3.29 -13.86
CA LYS A 950 41.01 -2.85 -12.62
C LYS A 950 41.11 -3.92 -11.55
N HIS A 951 40.10 -4.79 -11.42
CA HIS A 951 39.97 -5.71 -10.30
C HIS A 951 40.06 -7.20 -10.68
N SER A 952 40.15 -7.53 -11.98
CA SER A 952 40.22 -8.92 -12.47
C SER A 952 39.11 -9.83 -11.92
N ILE A 953 37.89 -9.29 -11.82
CA ILE A 953 36.69 -10.00 -11.40
C ILE A 953 35.84 -10.40 -12.61
N SER A 954 34.93 -11.36 -12.43
CA SER A 954 33.98 -11.74 -13.49
C SER A 954 33.11 -10.55 -13.91
N GLU A 955 32.66 -10.56 -15.16
CA GLU A 955 31.87 -9.47 -15.72
C GLU A 955 30.56 -9.23 -14.94
N SER A 956 29.87 -10.29 -14.51
CA SER A 956 28.67 -10.16 -13.67
C SER A 956 28.98 -9.47 -12.32
N LYS A 957 30.06 -9.85 -11.63
CA LYS A 957 30.47 -9.18 -10.37
C LYS A 957 30.92 -7.73 -10.60
N ALA A 958 31.60 -7.46 -11.71
CA ALA A 958 31.95 -6.09 -12.08
C ALA A 958 30.72 -5.24 -12.36
N ARG A 959 29.70 -5.82 -13.00
CA ARG A 959 28.42 -5.16 -13.31
C ARG A 959 27.63 -4.84 -12.03
N GLN A 960 27.54 -5.79 -11.09
CA GLN A 960 26.94 -5.55 -9.77
C GLN A 960 27.62 -4.37 -9.05
N LYS A 961 28.96 -4.35 -9.01
CA LYS A 961 29.74 -3.24 -8.43
C LYS A 961 29.55 -1.92 -9.18
N ALA A 962 29.52 -1.95 -10.51
CA ALA A 962 29.27 -0.78 -11.33
C ALA A 962 27.91 -0.15 -10.98
N ILE A 963 26.87 -0.97 -10.86
CA ILE A 963 25.53 -0.52 -10.47
C ILE A 963 25.57 0.06 -9.04
N SER A 964 26.27 -0.56 -8.09
CA SER A 964 26.40 -0.04 -6.71
C SER A 964 27.09 1.33 -6.66
N GLU A 965 28.15 1.53 -7.45
CA GLU A 965 28.84 2.83 -7.56
C GLU A 965 28.00 3.88 -8.30
N LEU A 966 27.29 3.50 -9.36
CA LEU A 966 26.43 4.38 -10.15
C LEU A 966 25.18 4.79 -9.38
N ALA A 967 24.57 3.89 -8.61
CA ALA A 967 23.44 4.19 -7.75
C ALA A 967 23.77 5.27 -6.70
N LYS A 968 25.02 5.33 -6.23
CA LYS A 968 25.49 6.34 -5.26
C LYS A 968 25.82 7.67 -5.94
N SER A 969 26.42 7.65 -7.12
CA SER A 969 26.88 8.85 -7.83
C SER A 969 25.81 9.51 -8.72
N HIS A 970 24.91 8.70 -9.27
CA HIS A 970 23.87 9.08 -10.24
C HIS A 970 22.54 8.41 -9.83
N PRO A 971 21.94 8.76 -8.68
CA PRO A 971 20.80 8.05 -8.13
C PRO A 971 19.52 8.09 -8.98
N TYR A 972 19.47 8.99 -9.98
CA TYR A 972 18.36 9.16 -10.91
C TYR A 972 18.73 8.81 -12.36
N GLY A 973 19.76 7.98 -12.55
CA GLY A 973 20.25 7.62 -13.89
C GLY A 973 21.24 8.65 -14.44
N ALA A 974 21.75 8.39 -15.64
CA ALA A 974 22.77 9.18 -16.31
C ALA A 974 22.24 10.55 -16.79
N ARG A 975 20.94 10.64 -17.12
CA ARG A 975 20.32 11.85 -17.68
C ARG A 975 20.16 13.00 -16.68
N TYR A 976 19.97 12.66 -15.41
CA TYR A 976 19.53 13.60 -14.39
C TYR A 976 20.58 13.76 -13.30
N HIS A 977 21.35 14.84 -13.41
CA HIS A 977 22.38 15.17 -12.44
C HIS A 977 21.79 15.76 -11.17
N VAL A 978 22.48 15.49 -10.07
CA VAL A 978 22.12 15.91 -8.72
C VAL A 978 23.01 17.08 -8.31
N ASN A 979 22.45 18.08 -7.63
CA ASN A 979 23.29 19.13 -7.04
C ASN A 979 24.18 18.53 -5.95
N GLN A 980 25.50 18.60 -6.11
CA GLN A 980 26.47 18.12 -5.10
C GLN A 980 26.43 18.92 -3.78
N ALA A 981 25.69 20.03 -3.74
CA ALA A 981 25.70 21.01 -2.65
C ALA A 981 24.42 21.03 -1.79
N ALA A 982 23.51 20.06 -1.90
CA ALA A 982 22.27 19.99 -1.12
C ALA A 982 22.35 19.00 0.05
#